data_AF-A0A444JBT8-F1
#
_entry.id   AF-A0A444JBT8-F1
#
_cell.length_a   1.000
_cell.length_b   1.000
_cell.length_c   1.000
_cell.angle_alpha   90.00
_cell.angle_beta   90.00
_cell.angle_gamma   90.00
#
_symmetry.space_group_name_H-M   'P 1'
#
loop_
_entity.id
_entity.type
_entity.pdbx_description
1 polymer ?
#
loop_
_entity_poly.entity_id
_entity_poly.type
_entity_poly.pdbx_seq_one_letter_code
_entity_poly.pdbx_strand_id
1 'polypeptide(L)'
;MKSGSNLERVLRSGAFAVTGELGPPKNSDPDVVREKARILKGNVDAVNITDCQTAIVRMSSIGAGLLAQAEGVEPVIQMTCRDRNRIGMQSDLLAASALGLKNLLCLTGDHQKFGNHPGSKGVFDMDSIQLLGMVRDMRDGKKFQCGEEIKGKGTELFLGAAANPFAYPHEFRAVRMGKKIANGADFIQTQIIYNLDRFAEFMKKACELGLHEKAYILAGVTPPKSVGMARYMKKFVPGMDVTDEVIKRMQGAKDKKQEGINICVDIINQVKEIPGVAGVHVMAIEWEEAVPEICEKAGLLPRPTFDVFGEPALAFEATGEKAAEAIEVRGADEDQDAADDILEQAKAEAEKIIAAARTQAAAFAGQTAQSGQATTENAAVSGQAADDAGEHAMNEKGRRAALESVNQGLNALKKAYGLSDDQFDALMNFVDAASVLNKEPEGLTQQSVGATPAPVSAPAAPAVPAVEEKADDTAAKAEAEAKAKAEAEAKAQAEAKAKAETAAKAEAEAQAKAETEAKAKAEAEKKAAAEAAAKAEAEKKAAEAKAAPAAVPSDLDAPVLSTDETPFAERVTKVPASSYKAAYSGAIREVTMGNGDKAVTVGGATSLPFHLFEGEIGNKPLIAMEIMDVRPDNWPDTLTQYFDDVMDSPVDWAKKCVDVYKADALNIWLNGTDPNGANRPAADAAKDAAAVIAAVDVPIIVWGCGNSEKDTETLREVTSLIGDKKVCLAPLEDANYRAIGATAMAFQHPMVAASPIDVNLAKQLNILLENLGVPLGTVMMDPSVGALGYGIEYTYSVMERIRIAALTQKDEKLQVPIICNLGREVWKAKEVGLPTDEMLGDQESRGIMMEAITASCMLMAGGEVLIMRHPKAVNMTKA
;
A
#
# COMPACT_ATOMS: atom_id res chain seq x y z
N MET A 1 40.16 -12.56 -9.37
CA MET A 1 39.13 -11.50 -9.49
C MET A 1 37.77 -12.17 -9.54
N LYS A 2 36.72 -11.51 -9.07
CA LYS A 2 35.34 -12.01 -8.98
C LYS A 2 34.48 -11.55 -10.16
N SER A 3 34.68 -10.32 -10.63
CA SER A 3 34.08 -9.79 -11.86
C SER A 3 35.13 -9.46 -12.92
N GLY A 4 36.34 -9.10 -12.48
CA GLY A 4 37.40 -8.57 -13.35
C GLY A 4 37.29 -7.07 -13.61
N SER A 5 36.41 -6.36 -12.91
CA SER A 5 36.13 -4.92 -13.09
C SER A 5 37.35 -4.03 -12.82
N ASN A 6 37.35 -2.82 -13.38
CA ASN A 6 38.35 -1.80 -13.09
C ASN A 6 38.34 -1.42 -11.61
N LEU A 7 37.15 -1.24 -11.01
CA LEU A 7 37.02 -0.99 -9.57
C LEU A 7 37.63 -2.12 -8.72
N GLU A 8 37.41 -3.39 -9.09
CA GLU A 8 38.04 -4.53 -8.41
C GLU A 8 39.58 -4.49 -8.55
N ARG A 9 40.11 -4.09 -9.72
CA ARG A 9 41.57 -3.99 -9.95
C ARG A 9 42.22 -2.88 -9.11
N VAL A 10 41.64 -1.69 -9.07
CA VAL A 10 42.14 -0.56 -8.26
C VAL A 10 42.18 -0.92 -6.78
N LEU A 11 41.08 -1.46 -6.26
CA LEU A 11 41.00 -1.86 -4.86
C LEU A 11 41.96 -3.01 -4.51
N ARG A 12 42.18 -3.97 -5.44
CA ARG A 12 43.12 -5.07 -5.24
C ARG A 12 44.59 -4.69 -5.38
N SER A 13 44.94 -3.62 -6.10
CA SER A 13 46.33 -3.13 -6.17
C SER A 13 46.74 -2.31 -4.94
N GLY A 14 45.80 -1.99 -4.04
CA GLY A 14 46.03 -1.10 -2.90
C GLY A 14 46.05 0.39 -3.29
N ALA A 15 45.69 0.73 -4.53
CA ALA A 15 45.52 2.11 -4.94
C ALA A 15 44.21 2.70 -4.37
N PHE A 16 44.27 3.97 -3.95
CA PHE A 16 43.11 4.63 -3.34
C PHE A 16 42.02 4.88 -4.40
N ALA A 17 40.89 4.20 -4.26
CA ALA A 17 39.82 4.20 -5.26
C ALA A 17 38.96 5.47 -5.25
N VAL A 18 38.38 5.80 -6.38
CA VAL A 18 37.50 6.95 -6.60
C VAL A 18 36.31 6.50 -7.42
N THR A 19 35.11 6.51 -6.83
CA THR A 19 33.85 6.23 -7.54
C THR A 19 33.00 7.49 -7.67
N GLY A 20 32.59 7.87 -8.88
CA GLY A 20 31.66 8.97 -9.11
C GLY A 20 30.19 8.57 -8.89
N GLU A 21 29.28 9.52 -9.00
CA GLU A 21 27.83 9.27 -9.06
C GLU A 21 27.24 9.85 -10.35
N LEU A 22 26.26 9.16 -10.94
CA LEU A 22 25.48 9.63 -12.08
C LEU A 22 23.99 9.38 -11.80
N GLY A 23 23.19 10.45 -11.88
CA GLY A 23 21.74 10.40 -11.80
C GLY A 23 21.11 10.24 -13.19
N PRO A 24 20.46 9.09 -13.52
CA PRO A 24 19.77 8.91 -14.80
C PRO A 24 18.62 9.91 -14.97
N PRO A 25 18.24 10.31 -16.19
CA PRO A 25 17.22 11.34 -16.39
C PRO A 25 15.80 10.86 -16.06
N LYS A 26 14.85 11.79 -15.95
CA LYS A 26 13.41 11.52 -15.77
C LYS A 26 12.66 11.35 -17.10
N ASN A 27 13.38 10.98 -18.16
CA ASN A 27 12.87 10.75 -19.51
C ASN A 27 13.67 9.58 -20.15
N SER A 28 13.41 9.29 -21.42
CA SER A 28 14.09 8.26 -22.22
C SER A 28 15.33 8.77 -22.98
N ASP A 29 15.79 10.00 -22.72
CA ASP A 29 16.90 10.62 -23.47
C ASP A 29 18.25 9.98 -23.07
N PRO A 30 18.95 9.31 -24.00
CA PRO A 30 20.24 8.68 -23.70
C PRO A 30 21.40 9.68 -23.61
N ASP A 31 21.31 10.85 -24.25
CA ASP A 31 22.44 11.77 -24.37
C ASP A 31 22.75 12.48 -23.05
N VAL A 32 21.74 12.69 -22.18
CA VAL A 32 21.93 13.15 -20.79
C VAL A 32 22.83 12.20 -19.98
N VAL A 33 22.73 10.88 -20.24
CA VAL A 33 23.61 9.89 -19.59
C VAL A 33 25.00 9.92 -20.21
N ARG A 34 25.09 10.06 -21.55
CA ARG A 34 26.38 10.10 -22.26
C ARG A 34 27.22 11.32 -21.90
N GLU A 35 26.61 12.50 -21.80
CA GLU A 35 27.28 13.74 -21.39
C GLU A 35 27.89 13.61 -19.98
N LYS A 36 27.08 13.15 -19.01
CA LYS A 36 27.53 12.90 -17.63
C LYS A 36 28.63 11.83 -17.57
N ALA A 37 28.55 10.77 -18.38
CA ALA A 37 29.62 9.78 -18.49
C ALA A 37 30.92 10.40 -19.05
N ARG A 38 30.85 11.20 -20.11
CA ARG A 38 32.02 11.87 -20.72
C ARG A 38 32.74 12.80 -19.73
N ILE A 39 32.01 13.50 -18.86
CA ILE A 39 32.58 14.35 -17.79
C ILE A 39 33.36 13.51 -16.75
N LEU A 40 32.82 12.36 -16.35
CA LEU A 40 33.41 11.48 -15.34
C LEU A 40 34.56 10.61 -15.88
N LYS A 41 34.62 10.39 -17.20
CA LYS A 41 35.62 9.53 -17.87
C LYS A 41 37.05 9.96 -17.56
N GLY A 42 37.86 9.03 -17.07
CA GLY A 42 39.26 9.28 -16.69
C GLY A 42 39.45 10.02 -15.37
N ASN A 43 38.38 10.55 -14.76
CA ASN A 43 38.41 11.21 -13.45
C ASN A 43 38.03 10.25 -12.30
N VAL A 44 37.28 9.19 -12.59
CA VAL A 44 36.87 8.15 -11.64
C VAL A 44 37.17 6.75 -12.17
N ASP A 45 37.30 5.77 -11.26
CA ASP A 45 37.59 4.37 -11.62
C ASP A 45 36.33 3.62 -12.07
N ALA A 46 35.18 4.00 -11.50
CA ALA A 46 33.84 3.55 -11.85
C ALA A 46 32.79 4.59 -11.40
N VAL A 47 31.54 4.47 -11.86
CA VAL A 47 30.45 5.42 -11.57
C VAL A 47 29.20 4.71 -11.04
N ASN A 48 28.68 5.17 -9.90
CA ASN A 48 27.38 4.70 -9.39
C ASN A 48 26.26 5.18 -10.31
N ILE A 49 25.58 4.24 -10.97
CA ILE A 49 24.38 4.49 -11.76
C ILE A 49 23.16 4.22 -10.87
N THR A 50 22.48 5.30 -10.50
CA THR A 50 21.57 5.29 -9.35
C THR A 50 20.13 4.85 -9.70
N ASP A 51 19.50 4.00 -8.90
CA ASP A 51 18.23 3.30 -9.24
C ASP A 51 17.00 3.96 -8.58
N CYS A 52 16.33 4.85 -9.31
CA CYS A 52 15.13 5.60 -8.87
C CYS A 52 15.29 6.20 -7.46
N GLN A 53 16.29 7.06 -7.29
CA GLN A 53 16.68 7.66 -6.01
C GLN A 53 15.51 8.44 -5.39
N THR A 54 15.39 8.42 -4.05
CA THR A 54 14.22 9.00 -3.33
C THR A 54 12.87 8.44 -3.81
N ALA A 55 12.88 7.26 -4.43
CA ALA A 55 11.74 6.63 -5.11
C ALA A 55 11.11 7.46 -6.25
N ILE A 56 11.88 8.36 -6.86
CA ILE A 56 11.45 9.12 -8.04
C ILE A 56 11.79 8.33 -9.30
N VAL A 57 10.78 8.08 -10.14
CA VAL A 57 10.95 7.39 -11.42
C VAL A 57 11.93 8.14 -12.33
N ARG A 58 12.94 7.40 -12.80
CA ARG A 58 14.01 7.80 -13.72
C ARG A 58 14.31 6.62 -14.66
N MET A 59 15.13 6.82 -15.70
CA MET A 59 15.69 5.74 -16.51
C MET A 59 16.38 4.68 -15.61
N SER A 60 16.22 3.40 -15.91
CA SER A 60 16.71 2.31 -15.05
C SER A 60 18.24 2.28 -14.96
N SER A 61 18.77 1.83 -13.81
CA SER A 61 20.21 1.77 -13.56
C SER A 61 20.96 0.89 -14.56
N ILE A 62 20.33 -0.21 -15.02
CA ILE A 62 20.89 -1.10 -16.04
C ILE A 62 20.97 -0.39 -17.40
N GLY A 63 19.89 0.27 -17.85
CA GLY A 63 19.88 0.98 -19.12
C GLY A 63 20.89 2.14 -19.17
N ALA A 64 20.91 2.97 -18.14
CA ALA A 64 21.89 4.04 -18.01
C ALA A 64 23.33 3.51 -17.82
N GLY A 65 23.50 2.34 -17.19
CA GLY A 65 24.80 1.70 -17.04
C GLY A 65 25.40 1.23 -18.37
N LEU A 66 24.58 0.67 -19.26
CA LEU A 66 25.01 0.29 -20.62
C LEU A 66 25.41 1.51 -21.46
N LEU A 67 24.69 2.63 -21.31
CA LEU A 67 25.06 3.91 -21.96
C LEU A 67 26.40 4.46 -21.42
N ALA A 68 26.62 4.44 -20.10
CA ALA A 68 27.89 4.85 -19.51
C ALA A 68 29.06 3.92 -19.91
N GLN A 69 28.80 2.61 -20.01
CA GLN A 69 29.77 1.61 -20.46
C GLN A 69 30.14 1.82 -21.95
N ALA A 70 29.18 2.15 -22.81
CA ALA A 70 29.42 2.48 -24.21
C ALA A 70 30.27 3.76 -24.38
N GLU A 71 30.10 4.75 -23.51
CA GLU A 71 31.00 5.91 -23.43
C GLU A 71 32.37 5.58 -22.81
N GLY A 72 32.60 4.34 -22.34
CA GLY A 72 33.86 3.89 -21.77
C GLY A 72 34.10 4.33 -20.32
N VAL A 73 33.05 4.40 -19.51
CA VAL A 73 33.12 4.56 -18.05
C VAL A 73 32.49 3.35 -17.39
N GLU A 74 33.19 2.69 -16.46
CA GLU A 74 32.68 1.46 -15.85
C GLU A 74 31.53 1.75 -14.87
N PRO A 75 30.34 1.14 -15.05
CA PRO A 75 29.22 1.36 -14.15
C PRO A 75 29.30 0.48 -12.90
N VAL A 76 28.79 1.04 -11.81
CA VAL A 76 28.29 0.36 -10.61
C VAL A 76 26.79 0.54 -10.61
N ILE A 77 26.06 -0.43 -11.15
CA ILE A 77 24.59 -0.34 -11.18
C ILE A 77 24.04 -0.51 -9.77
N GLN A 78 23.08 0.34 -9.38
CA GLN A 78 22.33 0.13 -8.15
C GLN A 78 21.12 -0.79 -8.43
N MET A 79 20.75 -1.62 -7.44
CA MET A 79 19.52 -2.42 -7.48
C MET A 79 18.78 -2.22 -6.15
N THR A 80 17.52 -1.81 -6.23
CA THR A 80 16.67 -1.55 -5.05
C THR A 80 15.60 -2.63 -4.85
N CYS A 81 15.46 -3.12 -3.61
CA CYS A 81 14.45 -4.13 -3.24
C CYS A 81 13.02 -3.55 -3.13
N ARG A 82 12.89 -2.22 -3.17
CA ARG A 82 11.65 -1.44 -3.02
C ARG A 82 10.58 -1.80 -4.03
N ASP A 83 10.94 -2.02 -5.29
CA ASP A 83 10.01 -2.10 -6.43
C ASP A 83 10.14 -3.39 -7.25
N ARG A 84 11.01 -4.31 -6.83
CA ARG A 84 11.24 -5.61 -7.49
C ARG A 84 11.20 -6.75 -6.47
N ASN A 85 10.71 -7.91 -6.90
CA ASN A 85 10.77 -9.16 -6.14
C ASN A 85 12.00 -10.00 -6.54
N ARG A 86 12.25 -11.11 -5.84
CA ARG A 86 13.35 -12.05 -6.09
C ARG A 86 13.39 -12.59 -7.51
N ILE A 87 12.26 -12.72 -8.21
CA ILE A 87 12.22 -13.21 -9.60
C ILE A 87 12.73 -12.10 -10.53
N GLY A 88 12.19 -10.89 -10.42
CA GLY A 88 12.62 -9.73 -11.18
C GLY A 88 14.10 -9.40 -10.96
N MET A 89 14.55 -9.36 -9.70
CA MET A 89 15.96 -9.07 -9.38
C MET A 89 16.93 -10.14 -9.92
N GLN A 90 16.57 -11.43 -9.89
CA GLN A 90 17.41 -12.46 -10.51
C GLN A 90 17.45 -12.30 -12.04
N SER A 91 16.30 -12.07 -12.68
CA SER A 91 16.19 -11.85 -14.13
C SER A 91 17.02 -10.64 -14.60
N ASP A 92 16.83 -9.49 -13.95
CA ASP A 92 17.56 -8.24 -14.25
C ASP A 92 19.08 -8.43 -14.11
N LEU A 93 19.54 -9.17 -13.10
CA LEU A 93 20.98 -9.34 -12.82
C LEU A 93 21.66 -10.40 -13.71
N LEU A 94 20.92 -11.41 -14.18
CA LEU A 94 21.38 -12.28 -15.26
C LEU A 94 21.61 -11.47 -16.54
N ALA A 95 20.64 -10.64 -16.93
CA ALA A 95 20.73 -9.79 -18.11
C ALA A 95 21.90 -8.78 -17.98
N ALA A 96 22.01 -8.10 -16.84
CA ALA A 96 23.10 -7.18 -16.56
C ALA A 96 24.48 -7.84 -16.66
N SER A 97 24.67 -9.02 -16.04
CA SER A 97 25.94 -9.75 -16.11
C SER A 97 26.23 -10.32 -17.51
N ALA A 98 25.21 -10.70 -18.28
CA ALA A 98 25.37 -11.20 -19.65
C ALA A 98 25.76 -10.08 -20.63
N LEU A 99 25.25 -8.86 -20.42
CA LEU A 99 25.61 -7.65 -21.15
C LEU A 99 26.93 -7.01 -20.68
N GLY A 100 27.67 -7.67 -19.79
CA GLY A 100 29.01 -7.25 -19.39
C GLY A 100 29.07 -6.15 -18.32
N LEU A 101 28.00 -5.88 -17.58
CA LEU A 101 28.04 -5.03 -16.39
C LEU A 101 28.73 -5.81 -15.25
N LYS A 102 29.70 -5.19 -14.56
CA LYS A 102 30.65 -5.90 -13.66
C LYS A 102 30.61 -5.51 -12.18
N ASN A 103 29.90 -4.44 -11.80
CA ASN A 103 29.76 -4.01 -10.41
C ASN A 103 28.28 -3.75 -10.07
N LEU A 104 27.85 -4.17 -8.88
CA LEU A 104 26.47 -4.04 -8.40
C LEU A 104 26.46 -3.47 -6.97
N LEU A 105 25.65 -2.46 -6.68
CA LEU A 105 25.40 -1.95 -5.33
C LEU A 105 24.00 -2.38 -4.85
N CYS A 106 23.96 -3.24 -3.82
CA CYS A 106 22.72 -3.81 -3.29
C CYS A 106 22.08 -2.87 -2.25
N LEU A 107 20.87 -2.37 -2.54
CA LEU A 107 20.13 -1.39 -1.74
C LEU A 107 18.71 -1.87 -1.39
N THR A 108 18.22 -1.50 -0.21
CA THR A 108 16.81 -1.77 0.15
C THR A 108 15.88 -0.78 -0.59
N GLY A 109 16.35 0.44 -0.83
CA GLY A 109 15.60 1.53 -1.47
C GLY A 109 14.89 2.45 -0.46
N ASP A 110 14.71 3.71 -0.85
CA ASP A 110 13.95 4.70 -0.07
C ASP A 110 12.45 4.38 -0.14
N HIS A 111 11.72 4.47 0.98
CA HIS A 111 10.29 4.16 1.00
C HIS A 111 9.50 4.98 -0.04
N GLN A 112 8.61 4.34 -0.81
CA GLN A 112 8.03 4.91 -2.04
C GLN A 112 7.15 6.16 -1.80
N LYS A 113 6.65 6.36 -0.57
CA LYS A 113 6.03 7.61 -0.08
C LYS A 113 6.91 8.86 -0.20
N PHE A 114 8.24 8.74 -0.36
CA PHE A 114 9.13 9.88 -0.61
C PHE A 114 9.23 10.28 -2.10
N GLY A 115 8.74 9.42 -2.99
CA GLY A 115 8.86 9.57 -4.44
C GLY A 115 7.69 10.29 -5.11
N ASN A 116 7.72 10.31 -6.44
CA ASN A 116 6.63 10.87 -7.26
C ASN A 116 5.42 9.92 -7.43
N HIS A 117 5.49 8.69 -6.91
CA HIS A 117 4.40 7.71 -6.92
C HIS A 117 4.10 7.16 -5.51
N PRO A 118 3.70 8.02 -4.55
CA PRO A 118 3.59 7.65 -3.13
C PRO A 118 2.51 6.59 -2.82
N GLY A 119 1.53 6.42 -3.72
CA GLY A 119 0.50 5.38 -3.64
C GLY A 119 0.89 4.03 -4.27
N SER A 120 2.10 3.89 -4.82
CA SER A 120 2.57 2.60 -5.34
C SER A 120 2.78 1.57 -4.22
N LYS A 121 2.56 0.29 -4.53
CA LYS A 121 2.85 -0.81 -3.60
C LYS A 121 4.37 -1.00 -3.53
N GLY A 122 4.93 -0.87 -2.34
CA GLY A 122 6.30 -1.29 -2.07
C GLY A 122 6.37 -2.81 -2.05
N VAL A 123 7.30 -3.39 -2.79
CA VAL A 123 7.46 -4.84 -2.94
C VAL A 123 8.23 -5.42 -1.77
N PHE A 124 9.45 -4.93 -1.50
CA PHE A 124 10.28 -5.26 -0.31
C PHE A 124 10.37 -6.76 0.04
N ASP A 125 10.31 -7.63 -0.98
CA ASP A 125 10.37 -9.10 -0.89
C ASP A 125 11.67 -9.63 -0.22
N MET A 126 12.67 -8.76 -0.10
CA MET A 126 13.88 -8.96 0.71
C MET A 126 14.52 -7.61 1.07
N ASP A 127 15.50 -7.61 1.97
CA ASP A 127 16.38 -6.46 2.25
C ASP A 127 17.75 -6.55 1.54
N SER A 128 18.51 -5.47 1.60
CA SER A 128 19.87 -5.40 1.02
C SER A 128 20.97 -6.21 1.74
N ILE A 129 20.63 -7.08 2.69
CA ILE A 129 21.51 -8.11 3.25
C ILE A 129 21.14 -9.46 2.63
N GLN A 130 19.84 -9.74 2.49
CA GLN A 130 19.32 -10.90 1.76
C GLN A 130 19.68 -10.85 0.27
N LEU A 131 19.55 -9.68 -0.39
CA LEU A 131 19.96 -9.48 -1.79
C LEU A 131 21.44 -9.77 -2.02
N LEU A 132 22.33 -9.41 -1.06
CA LEU A 132 23.74 -9.77 -1.14
C LEU A 132 23.93 -11.29 -1.10
N GLY A 133 23.25 -11.97 -0.19
CA GLY A 133 23.29 -13.43 -0.08
C GLY A 133 22.82 -14.11 -1.37
N MET A 134 21.69 -13.67 -1.94
CA MET A 134 21.16 -14.17 -3.20
C MET A 134 22.18 -14.04 -4.34
N VAL A 135 22.73 -12.83 -4.57
CA VAL A 135 23.63 -12.60 -5.72
C VAL A 135 25.02 -13.19 -5.49
N ARG A 136 25.48 -13.30 -4.23
CA ARG A 136 26.64 -14.12 -3.86
C ARG A 136 26.41 -15.57 -4.27
N ASP A 137 25.24 -16.14 -4.00
CA ASP A 137 24.97 -17.54 -4.31
C ASP A 137 24.73 -17.78 -5.82
N MET A 138 24.24 -16.79 -6.56
CA MET A 138 24.22 -16.79 -8.03
C MET A 138 25.64 -16.74 -8.65
N ARG A 139 26.57 -16.00 -8.04
CA ARG A 139 27.96 -15.85 -8.50
C ARG A 139 28.83 -17.04 -8.09
N ASP A 140 28.98 -17.22 -6.78
CA ASP A 140 29.96 -18.11 -6.15
C ASP A 140 29.41 -19.53 -6.02
N GLY A 141 28.12 -19.67 -5.69
CA GLY A 141 27.42 -20.95 -5.57
C GLY A 141 26.81 -21.49 -6.87
N LYS A 142 26.72 -20.66 -7.91
CA LYS A 142 25.98 -20.90 -9.16
C LYS A 142 24.55 -21.41 -8.93
N LYS A 143 23.78 -20.77 -8.04
CA LYS A 143 22.40 -21.16 -7.76
C LYS A 143 21.42 -20.00 -7.82
N PHE A 144 20.21 -20.29 -8.28
CA PHE A 144 19.05 -19.44 -8.07
C PHE A 144 18.61 -19.49 -6.60
N GLN A 145 17.82 -18.51 -6.18
CA GLN A 145 17.31 -18.40 -4.79
C GLN A 145 16.40 -19.57 -4.36
N CYS A 146 15.88 -20.35 -5.32
CA CYS A 146 15.15 -21.61 -5.09
C CYS A 146 16.07 -22.83 -4.89
N GLY A 147 17.39 -22.68 -5.02
CA GLY A 147 18.38 -23.75 -4.89
C GLY A 147 18.75 -24.47 -6.21
N GLU A 148 18.03 -24.22 -7.31
CA GLU A 148 18.36 -24.78 -8.63
C GLU A 148 19.70 -24.26 -9.16
N GLU A 149 20.44 -25.12 -9.87
CA GLU A 149 21.75 -24.82 -10.46
C GLU A 149 21.65 -23.92 -11.72
N ILE A 150 22.42 -22.83 -11.72
CA ILE A 150 22.66 -21.97 -12.88
C ILE A 150 23.66 -22.68 -13.81
N LYS A 151 23.13 -23.50 -14.71
CA LYS A 151 23.89 -24.27 -15.70
C LYS A 151 24.67 -23.35 -16.64
N GLY A 152 25.99 -23.30 -16.45
CA GLY A 152 26.92 -22.54 -17.30
C GLY A 152 27.72 -21.47 -16.54
N LYS A 153 27.63 -20.21 -16.97
CA LYS A 153 28.23 -19.05 -16.28
C LYS A 153 27.27 -18.52 -15.21
N GLY A 154 27.80 -18.24 -14.02
CA GLY A 154 27.10 -17.47 -12.99
C GLY A 154 27.26 -15.96 -13.22
N THR A 155 26.66 -15.13 -12.37
CA THR A 155 26.73 -13.67 -12.46
C THR A 155 28.10 -13.14 -12.01
N GLU A 156 28.95 -12.74 -12.96
CA GLU A 156 30.33 -12.25 -12.73
C GLU A 156 30.35 -10.81 -12.18
N LEU A 157 29.79 -10.59 -10.98
CA LEU A 157 29.58 -9.27 -10.36
C LEU A 157 30.45 -9.05 -9.11
N PHE A 158 30.99 -7.83 -8.95
CA PHE A 158 31.63 -7.34 -7.73
C PHE A 158 30.57 -6.66 -6.87
N LEU A 159 30.38 -7.12 -5.62
CA LEU A 159 29.18 -6.80 -4.84
C LEU A 159 29.46 -5.69 -3.83
N GLY A 160 28.74 -4.59 -3.96
CA GLY A 160 28.77 -3.45 -3.08
C GLY A 160 27.56 -3.38 -2.16
N ALA A 161 27.70 -2.72 -1.02
CA ALA A 161 26.58 -2.36 -0.18
C ALA A 161 26.72 -0.97 0.47
N ALA A 162 25.60 -0.27 0.66
CA ALA A 162 25.60 0.98 1.41
C ALA A 162 25.70 0.75 2.94
N ALA A 163 26.43 1.64 3.62
CA ALA A 163 26.45 1.77 5.08
C ALA A 163 26.24 3.23 5.52
N ASN A 164 25.56 3.46 6.64
CA ASN A 164 25.43 4.81 7.21
C ASN A 164 26.08 4.84 8.62
N PRO A 165 27.24 5.51 8.80
CA PRO A 165 27.90 5.68 10.09
C PRO A 165 27.07 6.45 11.12
N PHE A 166 26.23 7.38 10.67
CA PHE A 166 25.52 8.36 11.49
C PHE A 166 24.05 7.98 11.77
N ALA A 167 23.57 6.84 11.27
CA ALA A 167 22.23 6.34 11.58
C ALA A 167 22.17 5.69 12.99
N TYR A 168 21.10 5.96 13.74
CA TYR A 168 20.86 5.40 15.08
C TYR A 168 20.39 3.92 15.02
N PRO A 169 20.60 3.10 16.07
CA PRO A 169 21.63 3.22 17.10
C PRO A 169 23.06 3.09 16.54
N HIS A 170 23.96 3.96 16.99
CA HIS A 170 25.26 4.21 16.38
C HIS A 170 26.27 3.06 16.61
N GLU A 171 26.30 2.53 17.82
CA GLU A 171 27.17 1.45 18.27
C GLU A 171 27.02 0.17 17.44
N PHE A 172 25.82 -0.07 16.88
CA PHE A 172 25.55 -1.21 16.00
C PHE A 172 25.86 -0.95 14.51
N ARG A 173 26.31 0.24 14.09
CA ARG A 173 26.55 0.54 12.66
C ARG A 173 27.66 -0.32 12.04
N ALA A 174 28.82 -0.40 12.70
CA ALA A 174 29.92 -1.25 12.24
C ALA A 174 29.51 -2.74 12.23
N VAL A 175 28.75 -3.19 13.24
CA VAL A 175 28.20 -4.55 13.30
C VAL A 175 27.22 -4.84 12.16
N ARG A 176 26.34 -3.89 11.80
CA ARG A 176 25.43 -4.02 10.64
C ARG A 176 26.17 -4.03 9.31
N MET A 177 27.27 -3.27 9.18
CA MET A 177 28.18 -3.38 8.04
C MET A 177 28.83 -4.77 7.98
N GLY A 178 29.26 -5.32 9.12
CA GLY A 178 29.75 -6.69 9.22
C GLY A 178 28.75 -7.74 8.73
N LYS A 179 27.45 -7.57 9.01
CA LYS A 179 26.38 -8.44 8.47
C LYS A 179 26.26 -8.38 6.94
N LYS A 180 26.52 -7.22 6.31
CA LYS A 180 26.55 -7.08 4.84
C LYS A 180 27.78 -7.78 4.23
N ILE A 181 28.96 -7.57 4.83
CA ILE A 181 30.21 -8.21 4.41
C ILE A 181 30.12 -9.74 4.52
N ALA A 182 29.59 -10.26 5.64
CA ALA A 182 29.35 -11.69 5.83
C ALA A 182 28.36 -12.31 4.82
N ASN A 183 27.46 -11.51 4.23
CA ASN A 183 26.55 -11.94 3.16
C ASN A 183 27.12 -11.75 1.75
N GLY A 184 28.38 -11.34 1.60
CA GLY A 184 29.10 -11.36 0.32
C GLY A 184 29.41 -10.00 -0.29
N ALA A 185 29.18 -8.88 0.42
CA ALA A 185 29.67 -7.57 -0.03
C ALA A 185 31.21 -7.53 -0.03
N ASP A 186 31.77 -7.33 -1.22
CA ASP A 186 33.20 -7.13 -1.49
C ASP A 186 33.66 -5.69 -1.23
N PHE A 187 32.75 -4.71 -1.35
CA PHE A 187 32.99 -3.32 -1.01
C PHE A 187 31.78 -2.65 -0.32
N ILE A 188 32.06 -1.56 0.37
CA ILE A 188 31.08 -0.71 1.06
C ILE A 188 31.28 0.73 0.59
N GLN A 189 30.19 1.42 0.27
CA GLN A 189 30.17 2.88 0.14
C GLN A 189 29.40 3.46 1.33
N THR A 190 29.94 4.49 1.98
CA THR A 190 29.24 5.15 3.08
C THR A 190 28.30 6.25 2.59
N GLN A 191 27.28 6.55 3.40
CA GLN A 191 26.57 7.83 3.33
C GLN A 191 27.55 9.01 3.55
N ILE A 192 27.20 10.21 3.06
CA ILE A 192 28.03 11.42 3.06
C ILE A 192 28.60 11.73 4.46
N ILE A 193 29.91 11.96 4.52
CA ILE A 193 30.64 12.32 5.74
C ILE A 193 30.90 13.83 5.77
N TYR A 194 30.29 14.51 6.75
CA TYR A 194 30.69 15.87 7.16
C TYR A 194 31.21 15.92 8.61
N ASN A 195 30.94 14.88 9.41
CA ASN A 195 31.46 14.72 10.77
C ASN A 195 32.57 13.65 10.77
N LEU A 196 33.82 14.11 10.63
CA LEU A 196 35.00 13.25 10.49
C LEU A 196 35.35 12.49 11.78
N ASP A 197 35.22 13.11 12.95
CA ASP A 197 35.51 12.46 14.23
C ASP A 197 34.64 11.21 14.44
N ARG A 198 33.32 11.34 14.19
CA ARG A 198 32.37 10.23 14.30
C ARG A 198 32.55 9.18 13.20
N PHE A 199 33.06 9.58 12.03
CA PHE A 199 33.47 8.62 11.00
C PHE A 199 34.73 7.85 11.39
N ALA A 200 35.72 8.51 12.01
CA ALA A 200 36.91 7.86 12.55
C ALA A 200 36.56 6.88 13.68
N GLU A 201 35.61 7.20 14.57
CA GLU A 201 35.07 6.24 15.55
C GLU A 201 34.41 5.01 14.89
N PHE A 202 33.64 5.22 13.83
CA PHE A 202 33.02 4.14 13.06
C PHE A 202 34.06 3.26 12.37
N MET A 203 35.07 3.86 11.74
CA MET A 203 36.18 3.16 11.09
C MET A 203 37.06 2.41 12.10
N LYS A 204 37.34 3.00 13.27
CA LYS A 204 38.02 2.30 14.37
C LYS A 204 37.29 1.01 14.75
N LYS A 205 35.97 1.07 14.96
CA LYS A 205 35.14 -0.12 15.25
C LYS A 205 35.11 -1.12 14.08
N ALA A 206 35.18 -0.64 12.84
CA ALA A 206 35.30 -1.51 11.66
C ALA A 206 36.67 -2.21 11.56
N CYS A 207 37.75 -1.56 12.01
CA CYS A 207 39.08 -2.15 12.09
C CYS A 207 39.19 -3.13 13.26
N GLU A 208 38.66 -2.80 14.44
CA GLU A 208 38.58 -3.68 15.61
C GLU A 208 37.79 -4.98 15.33
N LEU A 209 36.80 -4.92 14.44
CA LEU A 209 36.03 -6.09 13.95
C LEU A 209 36.67 -6.80 12.74
N GLY A 210 37.84 -6.34 12.26
CA GLY A 210 38.53 -6.89 11.09
C GLY A 210 37.67 -6.85 9.83
N LEU A 211 36.88 -5.78 9.61
CA LEU A 211 35.97 -5.64 8.46
C LEU A 211 36.69 -5.09 7.24
N HIS A 212 37.58 -4.11 7.44
CA HIS A 212 38.41 -3.51 6.39
C HIS A 212 39.33 -4.50 5.65
N GLU A 213 39.67 -5.63 6.27
CA GLU A 213 40.42 -6.74 5.68
C GLU A 213 39.55 -7.66 4.79
N LYS A 214 38.23 -7.59 4.94
CA LYS A 214 37.25 -8.50 4.32
C LYS A 214 36.46 -7.84 3.20
N ALA A 215 36.29 -6.52 3.26
CA ALA A 215 35.68 -5.69 2.22
C ALA A 215 36.29 -4.29 2.21
N TYR A 216 36.39 -3.70 1.03
CA TYR A 216 36.93 -2.36 0.84
C TYR A 216 35.92 -1.28 1.24
N ILE A 217 36.32 -0.31 2.07
CA ILE A 217 35.42 0.74 2.55
C ILE A 217 35.74 2.07 1.85
N LEU A 218 34.77 2.61 1.12
CA LEU A 218 34.85 3.87 0.39
C LEU A 218 34.06 4.95 1.13
N ALA A 219 34.73 6.04 1.50
CA ALA A 219 34.15 7.16 2.23
C ALA A 219 33.30 8.05 1.30
N GLY A 220 32.01 8.22 1.62
CA GLY A 220 31.09 9.08 0.87
C GLY A 220 31.35 10.57 1.11
N VAL A 221 31.53 11.34 0.03
CA VAL A 221 31.85 12.77 0.06
C VAL A 221 31.03 13.56 -0.95
N THR A 222 30.64 14.79 -0.60
CA THR A 222 29.81 15.69 -1.44
C THR A 222 30.26 17.14 -1.27
N PRO A 223 30.46 17.91 -2.36
CA PRO A 223 30.67 19.36 -2.27
C PRO A 223 29.35 20.08 -1.94
N PRO A 224 29.19 20.73 -0.78
CA PRO A 224 27.96 21.47 -0.48
C PRO A 224 27.85 22.71 -1.37
N LYS A 225 26.86 22.74 -2.28
CA LYS A 225 26.69 23.86 -3.24
C LYS A 225 26.33 25.21 -2.59
N SER A 226 25.72 25.19 -1.39
CA SER A 226 25.27 26.40 -0.71
C SER A 226 25.06 26.21 0.81
N VAL A 227 25.00 27.31 1.55
CA VAL A 227 24.60 27.34 2.97
C VAL A 227 23.20 26.73 3.17
N GLY A 228 22.29 26.95 2.21
CA GLY A 228 20.94 26.38 2.23
C GLY A 228 20.97 24.86 2.15
N MET A 229 21.76 24.31 1.22
CA MET A 229 21.97 22.87 1.08
C MET A 229 22.56 22.26 2.35
N ALA A 230 23.61 22.86 2.93
CA ALA A 230 24.23 22.38 4.17
C ALA A 230 23.24 22.38 5.36
N ARG A 231 22.44 23.44 5.53
CA ARG A 231 21.39 23.51 6.57
C ARG A 231 20.24 22.52 6.32
N TYR A 232 19.85 22.31 5.07
CA TYR A 232 18.83 21.33 4.71
C TYR A 232 19.28 19.91 5.04
N MET A 233 20.50 19.55 4.62
CA MET A 233 21.12 18.25 4.94
C MET A 233 21.22 18.03 6.46
N LYS A 234 21.54 19.07 7.25
CA LYS A 234 21.57 18.97 8.71
C LYS A 234 20.21 18.69 9.37
N LYS A 235 19.13 19.27 8.84
CA LYS A 235 17.82 19.31 9.52
C LYS A 235 16.80 18.31 8.98
N PHE A 236 16.87 17.96 7.69
CA PHE A 236 15.80 17.26 6.99
C PHE A 236 16.22 15.96 6.29
N VAL A 237 17.51 15.61 6.27
CA VAL A 237 18.00 14.33 5.71
C VAL A 237 18.27 13.33 6.85
N PRO A 238 17.47 12.25 7.00
CA PRO A 238 17.63 11.33 8.13
C PRO A 238 18.98 10.60 8.14
N GLY A 239 19.63 10.58 9.30
CA GLY A 239 20.95 9.94 9.44
C GLY A 239 22.09 10.67 8.72
N MET A 240 21.97 11.99 8.55
CA MET A 240 23.04 12.89 8.12
C MET A 240 23.59 13.65 9.34
N ASP A 241 24.89 13.90 9.40
CA ASP A 241 25.54 14.67 10.47
C ASP A 241 26.42 15.77 9.88
N VAL A 242 25.87 16.98 9.76
CA VAL A 242 26.57 18.17 9.24
C VAL A 242 27.01 19.05 10.41
N THR A 243 28.32 19.24 10.56
CA THR A 243 28.88 20.08 11.62
C THR A 243 28.53 21.56 11.41
N ASP A 244 28.45 22.33 12.50
CA ASP A 244 28.24 23.78 12.40
C ASP A 244 29.47 24.49 11.83
N GLU A 245 30.65 23.86 11.84
CA GLU A 245 31.84 24.35 11.15
C GLU A 245 31.65 24.36 9.62
N VAL A 246 31.14 23.28 9.02
CA VAL A 246 30.84 23.23 7.58
C VAL A 246 29.84 24.34 7.21
N ILE A 247 28.82 24.55 8.04
CA ILE A 247 27.84 25.64 7.84
C ILE A 247 28.52 27.02 7.99
N LYS A 248 29.43 27.20 8.97
CA LYS A 248 30.16 28.46 9.22
C LYS A 248 31.16 28.79 8.10
N ARG A 249 31.93 27.82 7.62
CA ARG A 249 32.82 27.97 6.44
C ARG A 249 32.01 28.39 5.21
N MET A 250 30.93 27.68 4.93
CA MET A 250 29.99 28.02 3.86
C MET A 250 29.35 29.40 4.06
N GLN A 251 29.11 29.86 5.29
CA GLN A 251 28.63 31.23 5.54
C GLN A 251 29.70 32.30 5.26
N GLY A 252 30.96 32.08 5.66
CA GLY A 252 32.05 33.05 5.53
C GLY A 252 32.64 33.18 4.11
N ALA A 253 32.61 32.11 3.30
CA ALA A 253 33.25 32.11 1.98
C ALA A 253 32.66 33.14 0.99
N LYS A 254 33.52 33.76 0.16
CA LYS A 254 33.07 34.68 -0.90
C LYS A 254 32.37 33.93 -2.04
N ASP A 255 32.96 32.83 -2.50
CA ASP A 255 32.35 31.89 -3.46
C ASP A 255 31.89 30.65 -2.70
N LYS A 256 30.60 30.32 -2.82
CA LYS A 256 29.99 29.17 -2.13
C LYS A 256 30.24 27.85 -2.84
N LYS A 257 30.34 27.85 -4.18
CA LYS A 257 30.65 26.65 -4.96
C LYS A 257 32.11 26.26 -4.76
N GLN A 258 33.02 27.22 -4.87
CA GLN A 258 34.45 26.95 -4.69
C GLN A 258 34.75 26.45 -3.28
N GLU A 259 34.13 27.03 -2.24
CA GLU A 259 34.29 26.52 -0.87
C GLU A 259 33.66 25.14 -0.67
N GLY A 260 32.55 24.83 -1.35
CA GLY A 260 32.00 23.48 -1.37
C GLY A 260 33.00 22.46 -1.93
N ILE A 261 33.74 22.81 -2.98
CA ILE A 261 34.84 21.98 -3.50
C ILE A 261 36.00 21.90 -2.51
N ASN A 262 36.42 23.01 -1.91
CA ASN A 262 37.49 23.03 -0.89
C ASN A 262 37.15 22.10 0.29
N ILE A 263 35.94 22.21 0.85
CA ILE A 263 35.45 21.34 1.93
C ILE A 263 35.46 19.86 1.51
N CYS A 264 35.06 19.55 0.27
CA CYS A 264 35.12 18.18 -0.25
C CYS A 264 36.57 17.66 -0.31
N VAL A 265 37.50 18.47 -0.82
CA VAL A 265 38.93 18.13 -0.90
C VAL A 265 39.56 17.97 0.49
N ASP A 266 39.23 18.84 1.44
CA ASP A 266 39.68 18.75 2.83
C ASP A 266 39.20 17.45 3.49
N ILE A 267 37.94 17.05 3.26
CA ILE A 267 37.37 15.79 3.74
C ILE A 267 38.07 14.60 3.08
N ILE A 268 38.27 14.62 1.75
CA ILE A 268 38.99 13.57 1.01
C ILE A 268 40.41 13.37 1.57
N ASN A 269 41.14 14.45 1.82
CA ASN A 269 42.50 14.38 2.38
C ASN A 269 42.52 13.80 3.79
N GLN A 270 41.54 14.15 4.65
CA GLN A 270 41.45 13.58 6.00
C GLN A 270 41.01 12.10 6.00
N VAL A 271 40.06 11.67 5.15
CA VAL A 271 39.68 10.24 5.09
C VAL A 271 40.77 9.35 4.49
N LYS A 272 41.68 9.90 3.68
CA LYS A 272 42.91 9.20 3.21
C LYS A 272 43.86 8.83 4.36
N GLU A 273 43.77 9.51 5.51
CA GLU A 273 44.59 9.24 6.69
C GLU A 273 43.92 8.27 7.69
N ILE A 274 42.63 7.96 7.53
CA ILE A 274 41.87 7.08 8.43
C ILE A 274 42.15 5.60 8.06
N PRO A 275 42.65 4.77 9.00
CA PRO A 275 42.92 3.35 8.73
C PRO A 275 41.69 2.59 8.21
N GLY A 276 41.91 1.76 7.19
CA GLY A 276 40.88 0.93 6.57
C GLY A 276 39.98 1.62 5.54
N VAL A 277 40.15 2.92 5.28
CA VAL A 277 39.53 3.59 4.13
C VAL A 277 40.32 3.25 2.87
N ALA A 278 39.67 2.60 1.90
CA ALA A 278 40.27 2.14 0.65
C ALA A 278 40.01 3.08 -0.54
N GLY A 279 39.16 4.10 -0.37
CA GLY A 279 38.80 5.04 -1.41
C GLY A 279 37.71 6.02 -0.99
N VAL A 280 37.17 6.75 -1.97
CA VAL A 280 36.05 7.69 -1.81
C VAL A 280 34.95 7.47 -2.83
N HIS A 281 33.73 7.84 -2.45
CA HIS A 281 32.58 7.96 -3.35
C HIS A 281 32.15 9.43 -3.45
N VAL A 282 32.39 10.05 -4.60
CA VAL A 282 32.16 11.47 -4.86
C VAL A 282 30.75 11.66 -5.42
N MET A 283 29.80 11.95 -4.53
CA MET A 283 28.40 12.22 -4.85
C MET A 283 28.21 13.71 -5.18
N ALA A 284 28.50 14.07 -6.44
CA ALA A 284 28.37 15.43 -6.97
C ALA A 284 26.96 15.67 -7.56
N ILE A 285 25.93 15.50 -6.73
CA ILE A 285 24.49 15.46 -7.10
C ILE A 285 24.11 16.58 -8.07
N GLU A 286 23.84 16.25 -9.34
CA GLU A 286 23.49 17.19 -10.43
C GLU A 286 24.49 18.38 -10.55
N TRP A 287 25.80 18.09 -10.45
CA TRP A 287 26.96 18.98 -10.67
C TRP A 287 28.22 18.12 -10.92
N GLU A 288 28.09 17.13 -11.79
CA GLU A 288 29.13 16.17 -12.16
C GLU A 288 30.43 16.85 -12.66
N GLU A 289 30.34 18.10 -13.16
CA GLU A 289 31.46 18.95 -13.60
C GLU A 289 32.41 19.36 -12.46
N ALA A 290 32.01 19.22 -11.19
CA ALA A 290 32.90 19.44 -10.05
C ALA A 290 33.88 18.27 -9.81
N VAL A 291 33.58 17.06 -10.30
CA VAL A 291 34.36 15.86 -10.00
C VAL A 291 35.81 15.93 -10.53
N PRO A 292 36.09 16.42 -11.77
CA PRO A 292 37.47 16.59 -12.24
C PRO A 292 38.30 17.52 -11.34
N GLU A 293 37.76 18.69 -10.98
CA GLU A 293 38.44 19.67 -10.11
C GLU A 293 38.70 19.12 -8.70
N ILE A 294 37.74 18.39 -8.13
CA ILE A 294 37.89 17.70 -6.83
C ILE A 294 38.99 16.65 -6.91
N CYS A 295 39.04 15.85 -7.98
CA CYS A 295 40.04 14.80 -8.14
C CYS A 295 41.45 15.36 -8.37
N GLU A 296 41.58 16.43 -9.16
CA GLU A 296 42.85 17.14 -9.34
C GLU A 296 43.35 17.74 -8.02
N LYS A 297 42.52 18.53 -7.33
CA LYS A 297 42.91 19.21 -6.07
C LYS A 297 43.16 18.27 -4.91
N ALA A 298 42.55 17.09 -4.88
CA ALA A 298 42.82 16.05 -3.88
C ALA A 298 44.03 15.15 -4.22
N GLY A 299 44.74 15.41 -5.32
CA GLY A 299 45.89 14.61 -5.76
C GLY A 299 45.50 13.17 -6.14
N LEU A 300 44.31 13.00 -6.73
CA LEU A 300 43.77 11.71 -7.14
C LEU A 300 43.98 11.40 -8.63
N LEU A 301 44.48 12.36 -9.42
CA LEU A 301 44.79 12.19 -10.85
C LEU A 301 46.30 12.04 -11.09
N PRO A 302 46.74 11.28 -12.10
CA PRO A 302 45.93 10.44 -12.99
C PRO A 302 45.37 9.20 -12.27
N ARG A 303 44.22 8.68 -12.73
CA ARG A 303 43.67 7.42 -12.22
C ARG A 303 44.53 6.22 -12.64
N PRO A 304 44.61 5.14 -11.83
CA PRO A 304 45.32 3.93 -12.21
C PRO A 304 44.75 3.30 -13.49
N THR A 305 45.63 2.79 -14.35
CA THR A 305 45.27 2.04 -15.57
C THR A 305 45.82 0.62 -15.51
N PHE A 306 45.16 -0.30 -16.21
CA PHE A 306 45.52 -1.72 -16.26
C PHE A 306 45.39 -2.25 -17.69
N ASP A 307 46.32 -3.10 -18.12
CA ASP A 307 46.26 -3.73 -19.43
C ASP A 307 45.00 -4.60 -19.57
N VAL A 308 44.30 -4.43 -20.69
CA VAL A 308 42.99 -5.06 -20.93
C VAL A 308 43.17 -6.42 -21.60
N PHE A 309 43.40 -7.46 -20.79
CA PHE A 309 43.37 -8.85 -21.25
C PHE A 309 41.91 -9.35 -21.40
N GLY A 310 41.31 -9.03 -22.55
CA GLY A 310 39.99 -9.54 -22.97
C GLY A 310 39.34 -8.63 -23.99
N GLU A 311 38.71 -9.22 -25.02
CA GLU A 311 37.93 -8.47 -26.01
C GLU A 311 36.69 -7.83 -25.36
N PRO A 312 36.25 -6.64 -25.81
CA PRO A 312 34.99 -6.06 -25.36
C PRO A 312 33.82 -6.94 -25.83
N ALA A 313 33.07 -7.48 -24.87
CA ALA A 313 31.86 -8.23 -25.18
C ALA A 313 30.83 -7.29 -25.85
N LEU A 314 30.49 -7.58 -27.10
CA LEU A 314 29.52 -6.83 -27.92
C LEU A 314 29.90 -5.36 -28.15
N ALA A 315 30.97 -5.14 -28.91
CA ALA A 315 31.05 -3.92 -29.71
C ALA A 315 29.88 -3.92 -30.73
N PHE A 316 28.88 -3.05 -30.52
CA PHE A 316 27.90 -2.74 -31.57
C PHE A 316 28.60 -2.00 -32.69
N GLU A 317 28.82 -2.67 -33.83
CA GLU A 317 29.36 -2.03 -35.02
C GLU A 317 28.39 -0.96 -35.52
N ALA A 318 28.82 0.31 -35.47
CA ALA A 318 28.05 1.44 -35.96
C ALA A 318 28.09 1.49 -37.50
N THR A 319 27.35 0.60 -38.16
CA THR A 319 27.18 0.61 -39.62
C THR A 319 26.42 1.86 -40.05
N GLY A 320 27.14 2.84 -40.59
CA GLY A 320 26.59 4.13 -40.99
C GLY A 320 25.86 4.13 -42.35
N GLU A 321 25.15 5.24 -42.58
CA GLU A 321 24.53 5.70 -43.83
C GLU A 321 23.22 5.04 -44.32
N LYS A 322 22.14 5.82 -44.11
CA LYS A 322 21.06 6.11 -45.09
C LYS A 322 20.14 4.97 -45.57
N ALA A 323 18.90 5.03 -45.07
CA ALA A 323 17.86 5.71 -45.83
C ALA A 323 16.93 6.47 -44.85
N ALA A 324 16.47 7.65 -45.26
CA ALA A 324 15.41 8.38 -44.55
C ALA A 324 14.31 8.70 -45.55
N GLU A 325 13.18 7.99 -45.45
CA GLU A 325 11.95 8.38 -46.14
C GLU A 325 11.09 9.20 -45.17
N ALA A 326 10.63 10.35 -45.63
CA ALA A 326 9.85 11.27 -44.82
C ALA A 326 8.36 10.89 -44.82
N ILE A 327 7.75 10.84 -43.66
CA ILE A 327 6.30 10.93 -43.50
C ILE A 327 6.00 12.37 -43.09
N GLU A 328 5.38 13.16 -43.98
CA GLU A 328 4.90 14.50 -43.66
C GLU A 328 3.76 14.43 -42.64
N VAL A 329 3.99 14.87 -41.40
CA VAL A 329 2.90 15.31 -40.53
C VAL A 329 2.57 16.75 -40.90
N ARG A 330 1.41 16.99 -41.49
CA ARG A 330 0.90 18.33 -41.80
C ARG A 330 0.05 18.86 -40.67
N GLY A 331 0.17 20.16 -40.41
CA GLY A 331 -0.88 21.02 -39.87
C GLY A 331 -1.45 20.65 -38.51
N ALA A 332 -1.12 21.44 -37.49
CA ALA A 332 -2.06 21.68 -36.40
C ALA A 332 -3.16 22.65 -36.85
N ASP A 333 -4.17 22.81 -36.00
CA ASP A 333 -5.18 23.88 -35.98
C ASP A 333 -6.21 23.90 -37.12
N GLU A 334 -7.37 23.26 -36.88
CA GLU A 334 -8.71 23.79 -37.17
C GLU A 334 -9.76 23.06 -36.27
N ASP A 335 -10.99 23.59 -36.18
CA ASP A 335 -12.12 23.08 -35.38
C ASP A 335 -11.94 22.98 -33.84
N GLN A 336 -11.59 24.10 -33.18
CA GLN A 336 -11.77 24.26 -31.73
C GLN A 336 -13.25 24.53 -31.34
N ASP A 337 -14.01 25.23 -32.18
CA ASP A 337 -15.37 25.69 -31.88
C ASP A 337 -16.41 24.54 -31.81
N ALA A 338 -16.17 23.42 -32.50
CA ALA A 338 -17.08 22.27 -32.51
C ALA A 338 -17.15 21.54 -31.15
N ALA A 339 -16.18 21.74 -30.26
CA ALA A 339 -16.14 21.10 -28.95
C ALA A 339 -17.07 21.76 -27.91
N ASP A 340 -17.22 23.09 -27.95
CA ASP A 340 -17.97 23.83 -26.92
C ASP A 340 -19.49 23.68 -27.05
N ASP A 341 -20.01 23.61 -28.28
CA ASP A 341 -21.44 23.37 -28.56
C ASP A 341 -21.92 22.00 -28.00
N ILE A 342 -21.06 20.97 -28.14
CA ILE A 342 -21.28 19.63 -27.56
C ILE A 342 -21.20 19.70 -26.02
N LEU A 343 -20.26 20.47 -25.48
CA LEU A 343 -20.05 20.65 -24.05
C LEU A 343 -21.18 21.43 -23.38
N GLU A 344 -21.87 22.33 -24.08
CA GLU A 344 -23.02 23.07 -23.55
C GLU A 344 -24.31 22.24 -23.54
N GLN A 345 -24.57 21.46 -24.60
CA GLN A 345 -25.70 20.52 -24.61
C GLN A 345 -25.59 19.47 -23.49
N ALA A 346 -24.38 18.93 -23.26
CA ALA A 346 -24.12 17.98 -22.16
C ALA A 346 -24.37 18.60 -20.76
N LYS A 347 -24.07 19.89 -20.55
CA LYS A 347 -24.37 20.59 -19.29
C LYS A 347 -25.88 20.73 -19.06
N ALA A 348 -26.63 21.12 -20.09
CA ALA A 348 -28.07 21.29 -20.00
C ALA A 348 -28.84 19.98 -19.73
N GLU A 349 -28.30 18.84 -20.19
CA GLU A 349 -28.83 17.51 -19.86
C GLU A 349 -28.46 17.09 -18.43
N ALA A 350 -27.21 17.32 -18.00
CA ALA A 350 -26.78 17.07 -16.63
C ALA A 350 -27.59 17.88 -15.59
N GLU A 351 -27.94 19.15 -15.86
CA GLU A 351 -28.79 19.94 -14.96
C GLU A 351 -30.21 19.37 -14.82
N LYS A 352 -30.80 18.84 -15.90
CA LYS A 352 -32.11 18.15 -15.83
C LYS A 352 -32.04 16.89 -14.96
N ILE A 353 -30.97 16.10 -15.10
CA ILE A 353 -30.74 14.89 -14.30
C ILE A 353 -30.58 15.25 -12.82
N ILE A 354 -29.81 16.29 -12.49
CA ILE A 354 -29.63 16.78 -11.13
C ILE A 354 -30.94 17.34 -10.55
N ALA A 355 -31.76 18.02 -11.35
CA ALA A 355 -33.09 18.51 -10.93
C ALA A 355 -34.06 17.37 -10.64
N ALA A 356 -34.08 16.32 -11.48
CA ALA A 356 -34.89 15.12 -11.25
C ALA A 356 -34.47 14.39 -9.96
N ALA A 357 -33.17 14.18 -9.75
CA ALA A 357 -32.63 13.54 -8.55
C ALA A 357 -32.96 14.32 -7.27
N ARG A 358 -32.85 15.66 -7.30
CA ARG A 358 -33.27 16.53 -6.17
C ARG A 358 -34.78 16.43 -5.88
N THR A 359 -35.60 16.28 -6.92
CA THR A 359 -37.06 16.13 -6.78
C THR A 359 -37.42 14.78 -6.17
N GLN A 360 -36.75 13.69 -6.56
CA GLN A 360 -36.91 12.38 -5.92
C GLN A 360 -36.45 12.39 -4.45
N ALA A 361 -35.28 12.97 -4.15
CA ALA A 361 -34.77 13.06 -2.79
C ALA A 361 -35.74 13.84 -1.85
N ALA A 362 -36.36 14.91 -2.35
CA ALA A 362 -37.39 15.64 -1.63
C ALA A 362 -38.68 14.83 -1.41
N ALA A 363 -39.08 14.01 -2.39
CA ALA A 363 -40.24 13.12 -2.26
C ALA A 363 -40.04 12.05 -1.19
N PHE A 364 -38.87 11.40 -1.14
CA PHE A 364 -38.52 10.42 -0.10
C PHE A 364 -38.50 11.04 1.31
N ALA A 365 -37.99 12.26 1.45
CA ALA A 365 -38.01 12.99 2.72
C ALA A 365 -39.43 13.39 3.16
N GLY A 366 -40.36 13.63 2.22
CA GLY A 366 -41.76 13.94 2.53
C GLY A 366 -42.57 12.72 2.96
N GLN A 367 -42.35 11.56 2.34
CA GLN A 367 -43.15 10.35 2.59
C GLN A 367 -42.94 9.71 3.96
N THR A 368 -41.84 10.00 4.66
CA THR A 368 -41.62 9.52 6.05
C THR A 368 -42.39 10.33 7.10
N ALA A 369 -43.09 11.41 6.71
CA ALA A 369 -43.82 12.28 7.63
C ALA A 369 -45.36 12.11 7.61
N GLN A 370 -45.93 11.36 6.65
CA GLN A 370 -47.38 11.15 6.54
C GLN A 370 -47.73 9.74 6.03
N SER A 371 -48.73 9.10 6.66
CA SER A 371 -49.23 7.72 6.42
C SER A 371 -48.20 6.58 6.54
N GLY A 372 -48.50 5.44 7.17
CA GLY A 372 -49.70 5.07 7.91
C GLY A 372 -50.90 4.76 7.01
N GLN A 373 -50.96 3.50 6.52
CA GLN A 373 -52.02 2.80 5.75
C GLN A 373 -51.71 2.48 4.26
N ALA A 374 -51.38 1.19 4.05
CA ALA A 374 -51.97 0.27 3.06
C ALA A 374 -51.60 0.25 1.55
N THR A 375 -51.59 -0.99 1.03
CA THR A 375 -51.90 -1.47 -0.35
C THR A 375 -50.96 -1.20 -1.55
N THR A 376 -50.11 -2.20 -1.84
CA THR A 376 -50.01 -2.96 -3.12
C THR A 376 -50.15 -2.26 -4.49
N GLU A 377 -49.12 -2.34 -5.36
CA GLU A 377 -49.07 -3.21 -6.57
C GLU A 377 -47.71 -3.17 -7.33
N ASN A 378 -47.57 -3.98 -8.40
CA ASN A 378 -46.37 -4.24 -9.23
C ASN A 378 -45.76 -2.97 -9.89
N ALA A 379 -44.45 -2.76 -10.12
CA ALA A 379 -43.26 -3.58 -10.44
C ALA A 379 -42.90 -3.66 -11.96
N ALA A 380 -41.70 -3.17 -12.34
CA ALA A 380 -40.98 -3.45 -13.59
C ALA A 380 -39.50 -2.98 -13.52
N VAL A 381 -38.59 -3.58 -14.29
CA VAL A 381 -37.14 -3.28 -14.36
C VAL A 381 -36.64 -3.43 -15.81
N SER A 382 -35.73 -2.57 -16.25
CA SER A 382 -34.81 -2.85 -17.37
C SER A 382 -33.56 -1.94 -17.33
N GLY A 383 -32.47 -2.37 -17.96
CA GLY A 383 -31.22 -1.60 -18.09
C GLY A 383 -30.16 -2.31 -18.94
N GLN A 384 -29.22 -1.53 -19.48
CA GLN A 384 -27.96 -1.90 -20.17
C GLN A 384 -27.15 -0.58 -20.27
N ALA A 385 -25.87 -0.48 -19.88
CA ALA A 385 -24.66 -1.02 -20.52
C ALA A 385 -24.37 -0.38 -21.89
N ALA A 386 -23.17 0.12 -22.22
CA ALA A 386 -21.95 0.41 -21.44
C ALA A 386 -21.06 1.40 -22.23
N ASP A 387 -19.93 1.87 -21.66
CA ASP A 387 -18.58 1.95 -22.30
C ASP A 387 -17.63 2.95 -21.58
N ASP A 388 -16.39 3.05 -22.07
CA ASP A 388 -15.15 3.31 -21.30
C ASP A 388 -14.54 4.73 -21.50
N ALA A 389 -13.40 4.99 -20.83
CA ALA A 389 -12.52 6.17 -20.84
C ALA A 389 -12.94 7.36 -19.95
N GLY A 390 -12.40 7.42 -18.71
CA GLY A 390 -12.68 8.52 -17.76
C GLY A 390 -11.59 8.92 -16.74
N GLU A 391 -10.46 8.22 -16.63
CA GLU A 391 -9.57 8.37 -15.45
C GLU A 391 -8.83 9.72 -15.34
N HIS A 392 -8.40 10.33 -16.46
CA HIS A 392 -7.47 11.46 -16.39
C HIS A 392 -8.07 12.81 -15.95
N ALA A 393 -9.40 13.00 -16.03
CA ALA A 393 -10.03 14.29 -15.69
C ALA A 393 -10.25 14.49 -14.18
N MET A 394 -10.24 13.43 -13.37
CA MET A 394 -10.71 13.49 -11.98
C MET A 394 -9.73 14.19 -11.03
N ASN A 395 -8.43 14.09 -11.31
CA ASN A 395 -7.36 14.44 -10.37
C ASN A 395 -7.24 15.96 -10.11
N GLU A 396 -7.42 16.80 -11.14
CA GLU A 396 -7.37 18.26 -10.95
C GLU A 396 -8.62 18.83 -10.26
N LYS A 397 -9.79 18.23 -10.48
CA LYS A 397 -11.03 18.64 -9.80
C LYS A 397 -10.94 18.38 -8.29
N GLY A 398 -10.36 17.25 -7.89
CA GLY A 398 -10.02 16.96 -6.49
C GLY A 398 -9.03 17.96 -5.89
N ARG A 399 -7.96 18.33 -6.63
CA ARG A 399 -6.98 19.35 -6.21
C ARG A 399 -7.61 20.72 -5.94
N ARG A 400 -8.57 21.14 -6.78
CA ARG A 400 -9.33 22.39 -6.56
C ARG A 400 -10.23 22.32 -5.33
N ALA A 401 -10.98 21.23 -5.16
CA ALA A 401 -11.85 21.04 -4.00
C ALA A 401 -11.08 21.01 -2.66
N ALA A 402 -9.87 20.43 -2.64
CA ALA A 402 -9.00 20.45 -1.46
C ALA A 402 -8.54 21.87 -1.08
N LEU A 403 -8.11 22.67 -2.07
CA LEU A 403 -7.77 24.09 -1.87
C LEU A 403 -8.95 24.92 -1.35
N GLU A 404 -10.13 24.68 -1.90
CA GLU A 404 -11.36 25.38 -1.51
C GLU A 404 -11.80 25.00 -0.07
N SER A 405 -11.66 23.72 0.31
CA SER A 405 -11.90 23.24 1.67
C SER A 405 -10.94 23.87 2.70
N VAL A 406 -9.64 23.98 2.38
CA VAL A 406 -8.66 24.68 3.22
C VAL A 406 -9.03 26.15 3.40
N ASN A 407 -9.42 26.84 2.32
CA ASN A 407 -9.87 28.23 2.39
C ASN A 407 -11.17 28.40 3.20
N GLN A 408 -12.09 27.43 3.16
CA GLN A 408 -13.28 27.43 4.01
C GLN A 408 -12.93 27.23 5.50
N GLY A 409 -11.98 26.33 5.81
CA GLY A 409 -11.47 26.13 7.18
C GLY A 409 -10.79 27.38 7.76
N LEU A 410 -9.97 28.08 6.96
CA LEU A 410 -9.34 29.34 7.34
C LEU A 410 -10.38 30.45 7.59
N ASN A 411 -11.39 30.58 6.73
CA ASN A 411 -12.49 31.54 6.93
C ASN A 411 -13.40 31.18 8.13
N ALA A 412 -13.55 29.89 8.45
CA ALA A 412 -14.26 29.46 9.65
C ALA A 412 -13.49 29.86 10.93
N LEU A 413 -12.17 29.68 10.96
CA LEU A 413 -11.31 30.16 12.06
C LEU A 413 -11.37 31.68 12.22
N LYS A 414 -11.23 32.43 11.12
CA LYS A 414 -11.37 33.89 11.05
C LYS A 414 -12.65 34.38 11.72
N LYS A 415 -13.78 33.75 11.38
CA LYS A 415 -15.11 34.05 11.92
C LYS A 415 -15.28 33.60 13.38
N ALA A 416 -14.72 32.46 13.78
CA ALA A 416 -14.81 31.93 15.14
C ALA A 416 -14.07 32.80 16.17
N TYR A 417 -12.94 33.40 15.78
CA TYR A 417 -12.16 34.31 16.63
C TYR A 417 -12.49 35.81 16.42
N GLY A 418 -13.47 36.14 15.57
CA GLY A 418 -13.95 37.51 15.38
C GLY A 418 -12.94 38.47 14.74
N LEU A 419 -11.99 37.94 13.97
CA LEU A 419 -10.90 38.72 13.37
C LEU A 419 -11.39 39.47 12.12
N SER A 420 -11.01 40.76 12.00
CA SER A 420 -11.18 41.50 10.73
C SER A 420 -10.29 40.94 9.62
N ASP A 421 -10.49 41.37 8.38
CA ASP A 421 -9.65 40.99 7.25
C ASP A 421 -8.18 41.36 7.51
N ASP A 422 -7.91 42.63 7.84
CA ASP A 422 -6.56 43.10 8.18
C ASP A 422 -5.96 42.36 9.39
N GLN A 423 -6.78 41.97 10.39
CA GLN A 423 -6.31 41.23 11.56
C GLN A 423 -6.01 39.77 11.24
N PHE A 424 -6.77 39.14 10.34
CA PHE A 424 -6.51 37.76 9.93
C PHE A 424 -5.30 37.67 9.01
N ASP A 425 -5.17 38.60 8.06
CA ASP A 425 -4.01 38.66 7.18
C ASP A 425 -2.77 39.08 7.98
N ALA A 426 -2.89 40.00 8.95
CA ALA A 426 -1.84 40.24 9.93
C ALA A 426 -1.52 38.99 10.76
N LEU A 427 -2.51 38.17 11.16
CA LEU A 427 -2.27 36.93 11.91
C LEU A 427 -1.57 35.86 11.06
N MET A 428 -1.93 35.70 9.79
CA MET A 428 -1.21 34.81 8.85
C MET A 428 0.23 35.29 8.66
N ASN A 429 0.42 36.59 8.37
CA ASN A 429 1.74 37.20 8.32
C ASN A 429 2.49 37.13 9.67
N PHE A 430 1.80 37.04 10.81
CA PHE A 430 2.39 36.88 12.14
C PHE A 430 2.71 35.41 12.47
N VAL A 431 2.04 34.42 11.86
CA VAL A 431 2.47 33.01 11.91
C VAL A 431 3.75 32.83 11.10
N ASP A 432 3.80 33.38 9.88
CA ASP A 432 5.03 33.40 9.08
C ASP A 432 6.13 34.22 9.77
N ALA A 433 5.83 35.42 10.29
CA ALA A 433 6.78 36.23 11.02
C ALA A 433 7.18 35.60 12.37
N ALA A 434 6.34 34.82 13.06
CA ALA A 434 6.75 34.08 14.26
C ALA A 434 7.76 32.96 13.93
N SER A 435 7.71 32.40 12.71
CA SER A 435 8.77 31.51 12.22
C SER A 435 10.12 32.23 12.00
N VAL A 436 10.08 33.55 11.79
CA VAL A 436 11.25 34.44 11.60
C VAL A 436 11.73 35.05 12.91
N LEU A 437 10.81 35.45 13.80
CA LEU A 437 11.04 36.19 15.06
C LEU A 437 11.45 35.30 16.24
N ASN A 438 11.37 33.97 16.11
CA ASN A 438 12.06 33.04 17.04
C ASN A 438 13.60 33.02 16.81
N LYS A 439 14.16 34.21 16.57
CA LYS A 439 15.58 34.57 16.51
C LYS A 439 15.72 36.04 16.95
N GLU A 440 16.43 36.24 18.04
CA GLU A 440 16.86 37.56 18.52
C GLU A 440 18.40 37.64 18.52
N PRO A 441 19.00 38.85 18.62
CA PRO A 441 18.61 40.07 17.90
C PRO A 441 19.84 40.90 17.42
N GLU A 442 19.60 41.97 16.65
CA GLU A 442 20.31 43.28 16.59
C GLU A 442 19.89 44.01 15.29
N GLY A 443 19.42 45.27 15.26
CA GLY A 443 19.07 46.24 16.31
C GLY A 443 18.52 47.57 15.72
N LEU A 444 18.36 48.61 16.58
CA LEU A 444 18.10 50.05 16.28
C LEU A 444 16.64 50.61 16.11
N THR A 445 16.11 51.12 17.24
CA THR A 445 15.53 52.48 17.48
C THR A 445 14.32 53.07 16.72
N GLN A 446 13.23 53.33 17.48
CA GLN A 446 12.39 54.57 17.59
C GLN A 446 11.63 55.10 16.33
N GLN A 447 10.47 55.81 16.39
CA GLN A 447 9.76 56.54 17.47
C GLN A 447 8.22 56.69 17.19
N SER A 448 7.45 57.05 18.24
CA SER A 448 5.99 57.31 18.36
C SER A 448 5.47 58.56 17.58
N VAL A 449 4.17 58.90 17.34
CA VAL A 449 2.75 58.52 17.74
C VAL A 449 1.77 59.06 16.64
N GLY A 450 0.42 58.96 16.62
CA GLY A 450 -0.65 58.39 17.49
C GLY A 450 -2.01 59.15 17.40
N ALA A 451 -3.05 58.66 18.13
CA ALA A 451 -4.40 59.26 18.40
C ALA A 451 -5.56 59.19 17.35
N THR A 452 -6.79 59.04 17.87
CA THR A 452 -8.17 58.87 17.28
C THR A 452 -9.01 60.18 17.38
N PRO A 453 -10.35 60.29 17.06
CA PRO A 453 -11.38 59.35 16.55
C PRO A 453 -12.34 59.87 15.39
N ALA A 454 -13.35 59.05 15.08
CA ALA A 454 -14.52 59.13 14.15
C ALA A 454 -15.61 60.23 14.48
N PRO A 455 -16.91 60.22 14.01
CA PRO A 455 -17.68 59.37 13.03
C PRO A 455 -18.77 60.11 12.13
N VAL A 456 -19.67 59.33 11.46
CA VAL A 456 -21.13 59.60 11.12
C VAL A 456 -21.63 59.97 9.67
N SER A 457 -22.35 58.99 9.06
CA SER A 457 -23.56 58.97 8.14
C SER A 457 -23.88 59.89 6.91
N ALA A 458 -24.16 59.23 5.76
CA ALA A 458 -25.40 59.27 4.90
C ALA A 458 -25.82 60.57 4.10
N PRO A 459 -26.90 60.57 3.25
CA PRO A 459 -26.99 59.88 1.94
C PRO A 459 -27.68 60.64 0.74
N ALA A 460 -27.55 60.07 -0.49
CA ALA A 460 -28.53 59.98 -1.62
C ALA A 460 -28.86 61.11 -2.67
N ALA A 461 -28.83 60.71 -3.96
CA ALA A 461 -29.74 61.05 -5.11
C ALA A 461 -29.58 62.42 -5.89
N PRO A 462 -30.28 62.66 -7.06
CA PRO A 462 -30.10 61.98 -8.38
C PRO A 462 -30.27 62.85 -9.70
N ALA A 463 -30.14 62.22 -10.90
CA ALA A 463 -31.01 62.33 -12.13
C ALA A 463 -30.78 63.31 -13.37
N VAL A 464 -30.57 62.72 -14.60
CA VAL A 464 -30.98 63.08 -16.03
C VAL A 464 -30.67 64.47 -16.70
N PRO A 465 -30.96 64.79 -18.03
CA PRO A 465 -31.33 64.02 -19.27
C PRO A 465 -30.77 64.46 -20.70
N ALA A 466 -30.90 63.56 -21.72
CA ALA A 466 -31.20 63.74 -23.20
C ALA A 466 -30.33 64.66 -24.13
N VAL A 467 -30.42 64.76 -25.49
CA VAL A 467 -31.42 64.45 -26.59
C VAL A 467 -30.71 64.03 -27.93
N GLU A 468 -31.46 63.47 -28.91
CA GLU A 468 -31.12 62.90 -30.26
C GLU A 468 -30.63 63.92 -31.38
N GLU A 469 -30.40 63.66 -32.70
CA GLU A 469 -31.00 62.77 -33.75
C GLU A 469 -30.15 62.68 -35.09
N LYS A 470 -30.45 61.68 -35.97
CA LYS A 470 -30.23 61.48 -37.46
C LYS A 470 -29.10 60.54 -37.96
N ALA A 471 -29.34 59.46 -38.74
CA ALA A 471 -30.01 59.24 -40.05
C ALA A 471 -29.11 59.60 -41.27
N ASP A 472 -29.04 58.88 -42.41
CA ASP A 472 -29.83 57.77 -43.00
C ASP A 472 -28.95 56.98 -44.03
N ASP A 473 -29.24 55.69 -44.29
CA ASP A 473 -29.11 55.05 -45.63
C ASP A 473 -29.83 53.67 -45.65
N THR A 474 -31.06 53.61 -46.17
CA THR A 474 -31.97 52.47 -45.96
C THR A 474 -32.56 51.91 -47.26
N ALA A 475 -31.76 51.22 -48.08
CA ALA A 475 -32.23 50.57 -49.32
C ALA A 475 -31.74 49.12 -49.53
N ALA A 476 -30.45 48.84 -49.35
CA ALA A 476 -29.85 47.56 -49.78
C ALA A 476 -30.18 46.33 -48.88
N LYS A 477 -30.81 46.52 -47.71
CA LYS A 477 -30.99 45.45 -46.71
C LYS A 477 -32.25 44.60 -46.92
N ALA A 478 -33.33 45.18 -47.43
CA ALA A 478 -34.65 44.54 -47.49
C ALA A 478 -34.72 43.34 -48.46
N GLU A 479 -33.95 43.37 -49.55
CA GLU A 479 -33.97 42.31 -50.58
C GLU A 479 -33.17 41.06 -50.15
N ALA A 480 -32.21 41.20 -49.24
CA ALA A 480 -31.46 40.09 -48.66
C ALA A 480 -32.29 39.31 -47.61
N GLU A 481 -32.97 40.02 -46.69
CA GLU A 481 -33.76 39.41 -45.61
C GLU A 481 -34.95 38.59 -46.16
N ALA A 482 -35.55 39.01 -47.28
CA ALA A 482 -36.64 38.29 -47.93
C ALA A 482 -36.22 36.90 -48.46
N LYS A 483 -34.99 36.78 -48.98
CA LYS A 483 -34.50 35.52 -49.58
C LYS A 483 -34.09 34.50 -48.50
N ALA A 484 -33.39 34.95 -47.47
CA ALA A 484 -32.95 34.10 -46.35
C ALA A 484 -34.14 33.45 -45.61
N LYS A 485 -35.27 34.16 -45.49
CA LYS A 485 -36.45 33.68 -44.77
C LYS A 485 -37.15 32.50 -45.46
N ALA A 486 -37.27 32.52 -46.78
CA ALA A 486 -37.90 31.44 -47.56
C ALA A 486 -37.07 30.14 -47.53
N GLU A 487 -35.74 30.26 -47.52
CA GLU A 487 -34.81 29.13 -47.50
C GLU A 487 -34.80 28.43 -46.12
N ALA A 488 -34.98 29.20 -45.05
CA ALA A 488 -35.13 28.67 -43.68
C ALA A 488 -36.42 27.86 -43.46
N GLU A 489 -37.58 28.35 -43.94
CA GLU A 489 -38.86 27.64 -43.80
C GLU A 489 -38.88 26.30 -44.57
N ALA A 490 -38.26 26.25 -45.75
CA ALA A 490 -38.12 25.02 -46.53
C ALA A 490 -37.27 23.97 -45.81
N LYS A 491 -36.14 24.37 -45.20
CA LYS A 491 -35.27 23.47 -44.43
C LYS A 491 -35.97 22.92 -43.18
N ALA A 492 -36.68 23.77 -42.44
CA ALA A 492 -37.41 23.38 -41.24
C ALA A 492 -38.49 22.31 -41.50
N GLN A 493 -39.22 22.41 -42.63
CA GLN A 493 -40.23 21.41 -43.00
C GLN A 493 -39.60 20.05 -43.40
N ALA A 494 -38.41 20.05 -44.01
CA ALA A 494 -37.69 18.82 -44.34
C ALA A 494 -37.22 18.07 -43.08
N GLU A 495 -36.61 18.79 -42.13
CA GLU A 495 -36.13 18.19 -40.86
C GLU A 495 -37.29 17.67 -39.98
N ALA A 496 -38.41 18.40 -39.94
CA ALA A 496 -39.61 17.96 -39.22
C ALA A 496 -40.16 16.63 -39.76
N LYS A 497 -40.18 16.47 -41.10
CA LYS A 497 -40.64 15.24 -41.74
C LYS A 497 -39.68 14.05 -41.48
N ALA A 498 -38.37 14.27 -41.60
CA ALA A 498 -37.36 13.25 -41.34
C ALA A 498 -37.40 12.75 -39.87
N LYS A 499 -37.58 13.66 -38.91
CA LYS A 499 -37.75 13.29 -37.49
C LYS A 499 -39.02 12.46 -37.24
N ALA A 500 -40.13 12.77 -37.91
CA ALA A 500 -41.37 12.00 -37.79
C ALA A 500 -41.24 10.56 -38.33
N GLU A 501 -40.65 10.38 -39.52
CA GLU A 501 -40.43 9.04 -40.11
C GLU A 501 -39.43 8.21 -39.28
N THR A 502 -38.44 8.85 -38.64
CA THR A 502 -37.46 8.18 -37.77
C THR A 502 -38.08 7.72 -36.45
N ALA A 503 -38.89 8.56 -35.80
CA ALA A 503 -39.58 8.24 -34.55
C ALA A 503 -40.57 7.06 -34.72
N ALA A 504 -41.39 7.08 -35.77
CA ALA A 504 -42.34 6.01 -36.07
C ALA A 504 -41.67 4.64 -36.31
N LYS A 505 -40.43 4.63 -36.83
CA LYS A 505 -39.67 3.39 -37.03
C LYS A 505 -39.12 2.84 -35.72
N ALA A 506 -38.58 3.70 -34.85
CA ALA A 506 -38.06 3.31 -33.54
C ALA A 506 -39.17 2.74 -32.62
N GLU A 507 -40.37 3.34 -32.67
CA GLU A 507 -41.53 2.87 -31.90
C GLU A 507 -42.00 1.47 -32.34
N ALA A 508 -41.93 1.17 -33.64
CA ALA A 508 -42.23 -0.16 -34.18
C ALA A 508 -41.20 -1.23 -33.78
N GLU A 509 -39.89 -0.90 -33.79
CA GLU A 509 -38.84 -1.82 -33.34
C GLU A 509 -38.92 -2.06 -31.82
N ALA A 510 -39.27 -1.05 -31.03
CA ALA A 510 -39.48 -1.19 -29.58
C ALA A 510 -40.65 -2.15 -29.25
N GLN A 511 -41.78 -2.03 -29.95
CA GLN A 511 -42.91 -2.95 -29.77
C GLN A 511 -42.56 -4.40 -30.16
N ALA A 512 -41.86 -4.61 -31.27
CA ALA A 512 -41.42 -5.94 -31.70
C ALA A 512 -40.44 -6.59 -30.71
N LYS A 513 -39.53 -5.82 -30.11
CA LYS A 513 -38.60 -6.30 -29.08
C LYS A 513 -39.34 -6.70 -27.80
N ALA A 514 -40.26 -5.86 -27.32
CA ALA A 514 -41.07 -6.14 -26.13
C ALA A 514 -41.95 -7.40 -26.29
N GLU A 515 -42.58 -7.61 -27.46
CA GLU A 515 -43.36 -8.82 -27.73
C GLU A 515 -42.51 -10.10 -27.73
N THR A 516 -41.22 -9.98 -28.04
CA THR A 516 -40.26 -11.10 -28.08
C THR A 516 -39.76 -11.43 -26.67
N GLU A 517 -39.38 -10.43 -25.88
CA GLU A 517 -38.98 -10.60 -24.48
C GLU A 517 -40.13 -11.15 -23.61
N ALA A 518 -41.38 -10.71 -23.84
CA ALA A 518 -42.55 -11.23 -23.15
C ALA A 518 -42.78 -12.74 -23.41
N LYS A 519 -42.56 -13.20 -24.66
CA LYS A 519 -42.67 -14.63 -25.03
C LYS A 519 -41.55 -15.45 -24.38
N ALA A 520 -40.31 -14.96 -24.42
CA ALA A 520 -39.17 -15.62 -23.76
C ALA A 520 -39.36 -15.76 -22.25
N LYS A 521 -39.87 -14.71 -21.58
CA LYS A 521 -40.15 -14.73 -20.14
C LYS A 521 -41.25 -15.74 -19.78
N ALA A 522 -42.35 -15.78 -20.54
CA ALA A 522 -43.44 -16.73 -20.31
C ALA A 522 -43.03 -18.20 -20.55
N GLU A 523 -42.03 -18.46 -21.41
CA GLU A 523 -41.46 -19.79 -21.62
C GLU A 523 -40.49 -20.18 -20.49
N ALA A 524 -39.67 -19.24 -20.02
CA ALA A 524 -38.80 -19.43 -18.85
C ALA A 524 -39.59 -19.71 -17.56
N GLU A 525 -40.66 -18.96 -17.29
CA GLU A 525 -41.55 -19.16 -16.14
C GLU A 525 -42.23 -20.54 -16.16
N LYS A 526 -42.66 -21.02 -17.34
CA LYS A 526 -43.17 -22.39 -17.51
C LYS A 526 -42.12 -23.45 -17.22
N LYS A 527 -40.86 -23.23 -17.65
CA LYS A 527 -39.77 -24.18 -17.39
C LYS A 527 -39.42 -24.24 -15.90
N ALA A 528 -39.30 -23.09 -15.25
CA ALA A 528 -39.07 -22.99 -13.80
C ALA A 528 -40.19 -23.65 -12.98
N ALA A 529 -41.46 -23.48 -13.39
CA ALA A 529 -42.59 -24.15 -12.75
C ALA A 529 -42.54 -25.69 -12.89
N ALA A 530 -42.08 -26.21 -14.04
CA ALA A 530 -41.90 -27.65 -14.25
C ALA A 530 -40.73 -28.22 -13.42
N GLU A 531 -39.61 -27.51 -13.35
CA GLU A 531 -38.45 -27.90 -12.52
C GLU A 531 -38.79 -27.83 -11.01
N ALA A 532 -39.55 -26.83 -10.57
CA ALA A 532 -40.05 -26.73 -9.20
C ALA A 532 -41.03 -27.88 -8.84
N ALA A 533 -41.92 -28.27 -9.75
CA ALA A 533 -42.83 -29.41 -9.55
C ALA A 533 -42.06 -30.73 -9.43
N ALA A 534 -41.03 -30.95 -10.27
CA ALA A 534 -40.17 -32.12 -10.20
C ALA A 534 -39.36 -32.16 -8.89
N LYS A 535 -38.83 -31.02 -8.44
CA LYS A 535 -38.09 -30.91 -7.18
C LYS A 535 -38.98 -31.20 -5.97
N ALA A 536 -40.21 -30.67 -5.95
CA ALA A 536 -41.18 -30.95 -4.89
C ALA A 536 -41.59 -32.43 -4.82
N GLU A 537 -41.65 -33.15 -5.95
CA GLU A 537 -41.90 -34.60 -5.93
C GLU A 537 -40.69 -35.41 -5.43
N ALA A 538 -39.47 -34.95 -5.69
CA ALA A 538 -38.24 -35.55 -5.17
C ALA A 538 -38.08 -35.32 -3.65
N GLU A 539 -38.29 -34.09 -3.18
CA GLU A 539 -38.26 -33.74 -1.75
C GLU A 539 -39.29 -34.55 -0.94
N LYS A 540 -40.48 -34.79 -1.52
CA LYS A 540 -41.53 -35.61 -0.89
C LYS A 540 -41.12 -37.09 -0.73
N LYS A 541 -40.27 -37.62 -1.63
CA LYS A 541 -39.69 -38.97 -1.53
C LYS A 541 -38.50 -39.04 -0.57
N ALA A 542 -37.78 -37.93 -0.38
CA ALA A 542 -36.72 -37.84 0.64
C ALA A 542 -37.28 -37.71 2.06
N ALA A 543 -38.40 -36.99 2.23
CA ALA A 543 -39.04 -36.73 3.53
C ALA A 543 -39.55 -37.99 4.26
N GLU A 544 -39.83 -39.08 3.54
CA GLU A 544 -40.24 -40.37 4.14
C GLU A 544 -39.06 -41.17 4.73
N ALA A 545 -37.81 -40.67 4.62
CA ALA A 545 -36.60 -41.48 4.79
C ALA A 545 -35.53 -40.94 5.78
N LYS A 546 -35.90 -40.22 6.86
CA LYS A 546 -35.04 -40.11 8.06
C LYS A 546 -35.77 -39.63 9.33
N ALA A 547 -35.64 -40.38 10.41
CA ALA A 547 -36.10 -40.00 11.76
C ALA A 547 -35.15 -40.53 12.84
N ALA A 548 -33.95 -39.95 12.95
CA ALA A 548 -33.04 -40.10 14.08
C ALA A 548 -32.02 -38.94 14.07
N PRO A 549 -31.62 -38.38 15.23
CA PRO A 549 -30.47 -37.46 15.28
C PRO A 549 -29.19 -38.23 14.96
N ALA A 550 -28.30 -37.65 14.16
CA ALA A 550 -27.02 -38.25 13.83
C ALA A 550 -26.09 -38.24 15.05
N ALA A 551 -25.40 -39.35 15.31
CA ALA A 551 -24.26 -39.38 16.22
C ALA A 551 -23.06 -38.64 15.59
N VAL A 552 -22.17 -38.11 16.44
CA VAL A 552 -20.89 -37.56 15.98
C VAL A 552 -20.07 -38.70 15.33
N PRO A 553 -19.51 -38.51 14.11
CA PRO A 553 -18.62 -39.51 13.50
C PRO A 553 -17.38 -39.75 14.35
N SER A 554 -17.11 -41.02 14.69
CA SER A 554 -16.03 -41.44 15.61
C SER A 554 -14.63 -41.38 15.01
N ASP A 555 -14.49 -40.88 13.79
CA ASP A 555 -13.22 -40.58 13.12
C ASP A 555 -12.78 -39.11 13.29
N LEU A 556 -13.57 -38.30 13.99
CA LEU A 556 -13.29 -36.89 14.29
C LEU A 556 -12.61 -36.67 15.65
N ASP A 557 -12.45 -37.72 16.46
CA ASP A 557 -11.86 -37.63 17.80
C ASP A 557 -10.35 -37.37 17.73
N ALA A 558 -9.88 -36.39 18.51
CA ALA A 558 -8.46 -36.05 18.62
C ALA A 558 -7.73 -37.01 19.60
N PRO A 559 -6.45 -37.32 19.36
CA PRO A 559 -5.67 -38.17 20.27
C PRO A 559 -5.42 -37.44 21.61
N VAL A 560 -5.78 -38.08 22.72
CA VAL A 560 -5.56 -37.53 24.07
C VAL A 560 -4.07 -37.43 24.38
N LEU A 561 -3.58 -36.21 24.58
CA LEU A 561 -2.20 -35.94 24.99
C LEU A 561 -1.99 -36.26 26.48
N SER A 562 -0.82 -36.81 26.83
CA SER A 562 -0.44 -37.06 28.22
C SER A 562 0.00 -35.76 28.90
N THR A 563 -0.81 -35.24 29.82
CA THR A 563 -0.53 -34.03 30.60
C THR A 563 0.33 -34.30 31.83
N ASP A 564 1.21 -33.35 32.18
CA ASP A 564 1.76 -33.23 33.54
C ASP A 564 0.95 -32.17 34.29
N GLU A 565 0.00 -32.63 35.11
CA GLU A 565 -0.89 -31.78 35.90
C GLU A 565 -0.18 -31.10 37.08
N THR A 566 1.10 -31.40 37.34
CA THR A 566 1.86 -30.81 38.46
C THR A 566 2.00 -29.29 38.27
N PRO A 567 1.42 -28.45 39.14
CA PRO A 567 1.46 -27.01 38.95
C PRO A 567 2.88 -26.48 38.86
N PHE A 568 3.13 -25.53 37.94
CA PHE A 568 4.49 -24.98 37.74
C PHE A 568 5.08 -24.42 39.05
N ALA A 569 4.26 -23.80 39.90
CA ALA A 569 4.65 -23.32 41.22
C ALA A 569 5.22 -24.41 42.15
N GLU A 570 4.73 -25.65 42.07
CA GLU A 570 5.24 -26.79 42.85
C GLU A 570 6.58 -27.28 42.29
N ARG A 571 6.66 -27.37 40.95
CA ARG A 571 7.89 -27.75 40.22
C ARG A 571 9.05 -26.76 40.47
N VAL A 572 8.77 -25.49 40.76
CA VAL A 572 9.79 -24.44 40.98
C VAL A 572 9.96 -23.98 42.44
N THR A 573 9.51 -24.76 43.42
CA THR A 573 9.60 -24.45 44.89
C THR A 573 11.00 -24.07 45.42
N LYS A 574 12.07 -24.27 44.66
CA LYS A 574 13.46 -23.89 45.01
C LYS A 574 13.96 -22.61 44.30
N VAL A 575 13.13 -21.99 43.46
CA VAL A 575 13.45 -20.79 42.67
C VAL A 575 12.66 -19.60 43.23
N PRO A 576 13.27 -18.42 43.45
CA PRO A 576 12.53 -17.23 43.88
C PRO A 576 11.48 -16.81 42.85
N ALA A 577 10.28 -16.44 43.31
CA ALA A 577 9.19 -15.99 42.43
C ALA A 577 9.59 -14.82 41.51
N SER A 578 10.41 -13.89 42.03
CA SER A 578 10.97 -12.76 41.28
C SER A 578 11.98 -13.13 40.18
N SER A 579 12.36 -14.41 40.06
CA SER A 579 13.26 -14.91 39.02
C SER A 579 12.53 -15.59 37.86
N TYR A 580 11.21 -15.79 37.96
CA TYR A 580 10.41 -16.40 36.89
C TYR A 580 9.04 -15.74 36.65
N LYS A 581 8.54 -14.88 37.54
CA LYS A 581 7.33 -14.10 37.31
C LYS A 581 7.64 -12.71 36.74
N ALA A 582 7.00 -12.35 35.64
CA ALA A 582 6.90 -10.98 35.15
C ALA A 582 5.89 -10.16 35.97
N ALA A 583 5.95 -8.83 35.82
CA ALA A 583 4.97 -7.91 36.37
C ALA A 583 4.18 -7.25 35.23
N TYR A 584 2.88 -7.51 35.18
CA TYR A 584 1.97 -6.95 34.18
C TYR A 584 1.23 -5.72 34.76
N SER A 585 1.05 -4.70 33.93
CA SER A 585 0.47 -3.39 34.29
C SER A 585 -0.84 -3.08 33.54
N GLY A 586 -1.16 -3.91 32.55
CA GLY A 586 -2.37 -3.86 31.74
C GLY A 586 -3.05 -5.22 31.65
N ALA A 587 -4.31 -5.20 31.19
CA ALA A 587 -5.12 -6.37 30.93
C ALA A 587 -5.77 -6.22 29.55
N ILE A 588 -6.08 -7.33 28.90
CA ILE A 588 -6.78 -7.35 27.61
C ILE A 588 -8.28 -7.20 27.87
N ARG A 589 -8.95 -6.32 27.13
CA ARG A 589 -10.40 -6.14 27.27
C ARG A 589 -11.16 -7.42 26.95
N GLU A 590 -12.33 -7.53 27.55
CA GLU A 590 -13.33 -8.52 27.16
C GLU A 590 -14.18 -7.97 26.01
N VAL A 591 -14.53 -8.84 25.06
CA VAL A 591 -15.48 -8.56 23.97
C VAL A 591 -16.50 -9.70 23.91
N THR A 592 -17.79 -9.37 23.89
CA THR A 592 -18.89 -10.34 23.85
C THR A 592 -19.53 -10.40 22.46
N MET A 593 -19.78 -11.60 21.95
CA MET A 593 -20.44 -11.88 20.66
C MET A 593 -21.70 -12.72 20.85
N GLY A 594 -22.76 -12.46 20.08
CA GLY A 594 -24.07 -13.13 20.23
C GLY A 594 -25.02 -12.44 21.22
N ASN A 595 -26.16 -13.09 21.50
CA ASN A 595 -27.22 -12.59 22.39
C ASN A 595 -27.49 -13.57 23.55
N GLY A 596 -27.85 -13.01 24.73
CA GLY A 596 -28.40 -13.77 25.85
C GLY A 596 -27.51 -14.92 26.34
N ASP A 597 -28.13 -16.03 26.77
CA ASP A 597 -27.46 -17.22 27.33
C ASP A 597 -26.56 -17.97 26.33
N LYS A 598 -26.50 -17.51 25.07
CA LYS A 598 -25.63 -18.03 24.00
C LYS A 598 -24.52 -17.07 23.60
N ALA A 599 -24.44 -15.90 24.25
CA ALA A 599 -23.35 -14.97 24.02
C ALA A 599 -22.03 -15.53 24.58
N VAL A 600 -20.94 -15.39 23.83
CA VAL A 600 -19.60 -15.83 24.23
C VAL A 600 -18.71 -14.60 24.39
N THR A 601 -17.99 -14.53 25.51
CA THR A 601 -17.00 -13.48 25.79
C THR A 601 -15.60 -14.01 25.56
N VAL A 602 -14.73 -13.18 24.96
CA VAL A 602 -13.32 -13.49 24.67
C VAL A 602 -12.42 -12.35 25.16
N GLY A 603 -11.15 -12.65 25.45
CA GLY A 603 -10.23 -11.71 26.11
C GLY A 603 -10.28 -11.80 27.64
N GLY A 604 -9.84 -10.74 28.33
CA GLY A 604 -9.68 -10.72 29.79
C GLY A 604 -8.29 -11.14 30.30
N ALA A 605 -7.36 -11.50 29.42
CA ALA A 605 -6.02 -11.97 29.80
C ALA A 605 -5.20 -10.90 30.56
N THR A 606 -4.49 -11.34 31.60
CA THR A 606 -3.63 -10.50 32.47
C THR A 606 -2.15 -10.92 32.44
N SER A 607 -1.80 -12.00 31.74
CA SER A 607 -0.43 -12.45 31.46
C SER A 607 -0.24 -12.84 29.99
N LEU A 608 0.98 -13.24 29.63
CA LEU A 608 1.24 -13.91 28.36
C LEU A 608 0.41 -15.20 28.22
N PRO A 609 0.16 -15.68 26.98
CA PRO A 609 -0.69 -16.84 26.72
C PRO A 609 -0.24 -18.08 27.50
N PHE A 610 -1.19 -18.75 28.16
CA PHE A 610 -0.98 -19.94 28.99
C PHE A 610 0.01 -19.80 30.18
N HIS A 611 0.48 -18.59 30.50
CA HIS A 611 1.36 -18.32 31.66
C HIS A 611 0.59 -18.30 33.00
N LEU A 612 -0.19 -19.36 33.27
CA LEU A 612 -1.08 -19.54 34.43
C LEU A 612 -0.39 -19.50 35.81
N PHE A 613 0.94 -19.41 35.86
CA PHE A 613 1.71 -19.25 37.08
C PHE A 613 1.95 -17.78 37.47
N GLU A 614 1.72 -16.82 36.57
CA GLU A 614 1.98 -15.39 36.78
C GLU A 614 0.81 -14.46 36.41
N GLY A 615 -0.26 -14.97 35.79
CA GLY A 615 -1.54 -14.29 35.67
C GLY A 615 -2.63 -15.22 35.16
N GLU A 616 -3.74 -14.64 34.74
CA GLU A 616 -4.93 -15.34 34.23
C GLU A 616 -5.03 -15.17 32.71
N ILE A 617 -5.47 -16.21 32.01
CA ILE A 617 -5.74 -16.15 30.55
C ILE A 617 -7.06 -15.44 30.20
N GLY A 618 -7.88 -15.09 31.20
CA GLY A 618 -9.22 -14.58 30.99
C GLY A 618 -10.18 -15.68 30.52
N ASN A 619 -11.00 -15.36 29.53
CA ASN A 619 -11.97 -16.28 28.93
C ASN A 619 -11.28 -17.31 28.03
N LYS A 620 -11.91 -18.47 27.83
CA LYS A 620 -11.39 -19.52 26.94
C LYS A 620 -11.33 -18.98 25.49
N PRO A 621 -10.23 -19.20 24.75
CA PRO A 621 -10.18 -18.91 23.31
C PRO A 621 -11.30 -19.62 22.54
N LEU A 622 -11.89 -18.91 21.58
CA LEU A 622 -13.00 -19.37 20.76
C LEU A 622 -12.49 -19.88 19.40
N ILE A 623 -13.07 -20.98 18.90
CA ILE A 623 -12.84 -21.46 17.55
C ILE A 623 -14.16 -21.40 16.78
N ALA A 624 -14.17 -20.57 15.73
CA ALA A 624 -15.28 -20.45 14.80
C ALA A 624 -15.02 -21.30 13.55
N MET A 625 -16.04 -22.01 13.06
CA MET A 625 -15.97 -22.71 11.77
C MET A 625 -16.42 -21.80 10.63
N GLU A 626 -15.63 -21.74 9.56
CA GLU A 626 -15.96 -20.94 8.38
C GLU A 626 -16.89 -21.68 7.41
N ILE A 627 -17.90 -20.95 6.93
CA ILE A 627 -18.75 -21.31 5.79
C ILE A 627 -18.72 -20.17 4.77
N MET A 628 -19.14 -20.42 3.53
CA MET A 628 -19.19 -19.41 2.47
C MET A 628 -20.62 -19.20 1.96
N ASP A 629 -20.89 -18.01 1.40
CA ASP A 629 -22.18 -17.69 0.74
C ASP A 629 -22.32 -18.35 -0.65
N VAL A 630 -21.20 -18.82 -1.21
CA VAL A 630 -21.11 -19.56 -2.48
C VAL A 630 -20.26 -20.81 -2.30
N ARG A 631 -20.57 -21.89 -3.03
CA ARG A 631 -19.72 -23.09 -3.10
C ARG A 631 -18.33 -22.68 -3.64
N PRO A 632 -17.23 -22.90 -2.89
CA PRO A 632 -15.88 -22.68 -3.40
C PRO A 632 -15.52 -23.67 -4.50
N ASP A 633 -14.74 -23.21 -5.47
CA ASP A 633 -14.32 -23.94 -6.68
C ASP A 633 -12.89 -24.52 -6.57
N ASN A 634 -12.12 -24.06 -5.58
CA ASN A 634 -10.67 -24.27 -5.48
C ASN A 634 -10.20 -24.99 -4.21
N TRP A 635 -11.12 -25.53 -3.40
CA TRP A 635 -10.78 -26.33 -2.22
C TRP A 635 -10.38 -27.76 -2.62
N PRO A 636 -9.34 -28.35 -2.00
CA PRO A 636 -8.98 -29.74 -2.28
C PRO A 636 -10.03 -30.70 -1.73
N ASP A 637 -10.23 -31.83 -2.43
CA ASP A 637 -11.16 -32.90 -2.06
C ASP A 637 -11.06 -33.32 -0.58
N THR A 638 -9.84 -33.31 -0.04
CA THR A 638 -9.55 -33.65 1.37
C THR A 638 -10.24 -32.74 2.39
N LEU A 639 -10.57 -31.50 2.02
CA LEU A 639 -11.43 -30.60 2.81
C LEU A 639 -12.89 -30.68 2.34
N THR A 640 -13.12 -30.66 1.03
CA THR A 640 -14.46 -30.59 0.41
C THR A 640 -15.34 -31.78 0.81
N GLN A 641 -14.77 -32.98 0.97
CA GLN A 641 -15.49 -34.20 1.39
C GLN A 641 -16.29 -34.06 2.70
N TYR A 642 -15.94 -33.12 3.58
CA TYR A 642 -16.66 -32.88 4.84
C TYR A 642 -17.93 -32.04 4.67
N PHE A 643 -18.11 -31.36 3.53
CA PHE A 643 -19.20 -30.40 3.34
C PHE A 643 -19.94 -30.54 1.99
N ASP A 644 -19.51 -31.45 1.12
CA ASP A 644 -20.01 -31.61 -0.25
C ASP A 644 -21.53 -31.82 -0.39
N ASP A 645 -22.15 -32.38 0.66
CA ASP A 645 -23.59 -32.61 0.83
C ASP A 645 -24.41 -31.37 1.23
N VAL A 646 -23.73 -30.27 1.61
CA VAL A 646 -24.35 -29.04 2.12
C VAL A 646 -23.78 -27.73 1.54
N MET A 647 -22.66 -27.75 0.81
CA MET A 647 -21.99 -26.53 0.28
C MET A 647 -22.83 -25.67 -0.66
N ASP A 648 -23.91 -26.21 -1.24
CA ASP A 648 -24.87 -25.45 -2.08
C ASP A 648 -25.97 -24.75 -1.25
N SER A 649 -25.95 -24.88 0.08
CA SER A 649 -26.88 -24.25 1.02
C SER A 649 -26.13 -23.73 2.24
N PRO A 650 -25.79 -22.41 2.31
CA PRO A 650 -25.10 -21.84 3.47
C PRO A 650 -25.83 -22.12 4.80
N VAL A 651 -27.17 -22.19 4.78
CA VAL A 651 -28.02 -22.52 5.92
C VAL A 651 -27.81 -23.95 6.41
N ASP A 652 -27.71 -24.93 5.51
CA ASP A 652 -27.52 -26.33 5.90
C ASP A 652 -26.05 -26.65 6.19
N TRP A 653 -25.12 -25.91 5.58
CA TRP A 653 -23.70 -25.92 5.95
C TRP A 653 -23.50 -25.38 7.37
N ALA A 654 -24.14 -24.26 7.73
CA ALA A 654 -24.14 -23.73 9.10
C ALA A 654 -24.67 -24.75 10.12
N LYS A 655 -25.81 -25.39 9.82
CA LYS A 655 -26.36 -26.47 10.65
C LYS A 655 -25.39 -27.65 10.76
N LYS A 656 -24.76 -28.10 9.66
CA LYS A 656 -23.79 -29.21 9.72
C LYS A 656 -22.60 -28.88 10.65
N CYS A 657 -22.07 -27.65 10.57
CA CYS A 657 -21.01 -27.18 11.46
C CYS A 657 -21.44 -27.18 12.94
N VAL A 658 -22.66 -26.75 13.27
CA VAL A 658 -23.15 -26.72 14.66
C VAL A 658 -23.63 -28.10 15.16
N ASP A 659 -24.51 -28.76 14.41
CA ASP A 659 -25.19 -30.00 14.82
C ASP A 659 -24.31 -31.24 14.68
N VAL A 660 -23.41 -31.31 13.70
CA VAL A 660 -22.51 -32.47 13.49
C VAL A 660 -21.12 -32.17 14.05
N TYR A 661 -20.48 -31.08 13.62
CA TYR A 661 -19.09 -30.76 13.97
C TYR A 661 -18.90 -29.97 15.27
N LYS A 662 -20.00 -29.60 15.95
CA LYS A 662 -19.99 -28.92 17.26
C LYS A 662 -19.13 -27.64 17.25
N ALA A 663 -19.32 -26.81 16.22
CA ALA A 663 -18.76 -25.47 16.15
C ALA A 663 -19.28 -24.62 17.32
N ASP A 664 -18.37 -23.97 18.07
CA ASP A 664 -18.75 -23.09 19.19
C ASP A 664 -19.19 -21.69 18.70
N ALA A 665 -18.80 -21.34 17.46
CA ALA A 665 -19.20 -20.15 16.71
C ALA A 665 -19.03 -20.40 15.20
N LEU A 666 -19.53 -19.49 14.35
CA LEU A 666 -19.34 -19.55 12.90
C LEU A 666 -18.72 -18.26 12.33
N ASN A 667 -17.99 -18.38 11.23
CA ASN A 667 -17.67 -17.27 10.33
C ASN A 667 -18.43 -17.46 9.01
N ILE A 668 -19.23 -16.47 8.60
CA ILE A 668 -19.87 -16.45 7.28
C ILE A 668 -19.01 -15.56 6.38
N TRP A 669 -18.30 -16.16 5.43
CA TRP A 669 -17.49 -15.42 4.47
C TRP A 669 -18.28 -15.14 3.19
N LEU A 670 -18.58 -13.86 2.94
CA LEU A 670 -19.39 -13.37 1.82
C LEU A 670 -18.56 -13.16 0.54
N ASN A 671 -17.73 -14.15 0.21
CA ASN A 671 -16.82 -14.13 -0.94
C ASN A 671 -17.55 -13.90 -2.28
N GLY A 672 -18.79 -14.36 -2.40
CA GLY A 672 -19.60 -14.21 -3.61
C GLY A 672 -19.85 -12.77 -4.03
N THR A 673 -19.68 -11.78 -3.14
CA THR A 673 -19.83 -10.36 -3.51
C THR A 673 -18.58 -9.74 -4.16
N ASP A 674 -17.42 -10.41 -4.18
CA ASP A 674 -16.18 -9.87 -4.76
C ASP A 674 -16.42 -9.37 -6.20
N PRO A 675 -16.18 -8.07 -6.49
CA PRO A 675 -16.28 -7.52 -7.84
C PRO A 675 -15.41 -8.20 -8.90
N ASN A 676 -14.34 -8.90 -8.48
CA ASN A 676 -13.45 -9.67 -9.35
C ASN A 676 -13.86 -11.15 -9.48
N GLY A 677 -14.79 -11.61 -8.62
CA GLY A 677 -15.32 -12.96 -8.58
C GLY A 677 -16.73 -13.02 -9.13
N ALA A 678 -17.68 -13.54 -8.33
CA ALA A 678 -19.08 -13.68 -8.74
C ALA A 678 -19.88 -12.36 -8.72
N ASN A 679 -19.34 -11.29 -8.09
CA ASN A 679 -19.93 -9.95 -8.00
C ASN A 679 -21.45 -9.95 -7.68
N ARG A 680 -21.86 -10.80 -6.73
CA ARG A 680 -23.27 -10.94 -6.33
C ARG A 680 -23.83 -9.61 -5.82
N PRO A 681 -25.13 -9.32 -6.07
CA PRO A 681 -25.81 -8.20 -5.41
C PRO A 681 -25.68 -8.31 -3.89
N ALA A 682 -25.32 -7.22 -3.21
CA ALA A 682 -25.12 -7.21 -1.77
C ALA A 682 -26.38 -7.67 -1.02
N ALA A 683 -27.56 -7.27 -1.51
CA ALA A 683 -28.85 -7.69 -0.97
C ALA A 683 -29.11 -9.20 -1.07
N ASP A 684 -28.47 -9.95 -1.96
CA ASP A 684 -28.67 -11.40 -2.07
C ASP A 684 -27.74 -12.16 -1.12
N ALA A 685 -26.45 -11.81 -1.08
CA ALA A 685 -25.54 -12.33 -0.06
C ALA A 685 -25.98 -11.95 1.37
N ALA A 686 -26.60 -10.78 1.55
CA ALA A 686 -27.15 -10.36 2.82
C ALA A 686 -28.39 -11.18 3.26
N LYS A 687 -29.23 -11.63 2.32
CA LYS A 687 -30.34 -12.56 2.62
C LYS A 687 -29.81 -13.92 3.04
N ASP A 688 -28.80 -14.45 2.36
CA ASP A 688 -28.18 -15.74 2.71
C ASP A 688 -27.57 -15.68 4.12
N ALA A 689 -26.80 -14.62 4.41
CA ALA A 689 -26.25 -14.37 5.74
C ALA A 689 -27.37 -14.24 6.79
N ALA A 690 -28.42 -13.46 6.53
CA ALA A 690 -29.54 -13.30 7.45
C ALA A 690 -30.30 -14.62 7.68
N ALA A 691 -30.42 -15.48 6.67
CA ALA A 691 -31.03 -16.81 6.78
C ALA A 691 -30.17 -17.75 7.65
N VAL A 692 -28.83 -17.73 7.50
CA VAL A 692 -27.92 -18.44 8.41
C VAL A 692 -28.06 -17.92 9.84
N ILE A 693 -28.03 -16.59 10.01
CA ILE A 693 -28.15 -15.91 11.31
C ILE A 693 -29.51 -16.18 11.98
N ALA A 694 -30.55 -16.45 11.21
CA ALA A 694 -31.84 -16.90 11.73
C ALA A 694 -31.86 -18.41 12.10
N ALA A 695 -31.06 -19.24 11.43
CA ALA A 695 -31.15 -20.71 11.51
C ALA A 695 -30.28 -21.38 12.59
N VAL A 696 -29.32 -20.67 13.22
CA VAL A 696 -28.49 -21.21 14.31
C VAL A 696 -28.37 -20.24 15.50
N ASP A 697 -28.09 -20.79 16.68
CA ASP A 697 -28.02 -20.09 17.97
C ASP A 697 -26.61 -20.04 18.57
N VAL A 698 -25.57 -20.07 17.73
CA VAL A 698 -24.17 -19.82 18.14
C VAL A 698 -23.76 -18.39 17.75
N PRO A 699 -22.72 -17.79 18.38
CA PRO A 699 -22.14 -16.53 17.93
C PRO A 699 -21.69 -16.61 16.46
N ILE A 700 -21.94 -15.53 15.71
CA ILE A 700 -21.61 -15.44 14.29
C ILE A 700 -20.73 -14.21 14.04
N ILE A 701 -19.66 -14.41 13.28
CA ILE A 701 -18.88 -13.38 12.61
C ILE A 701 -19.35 -13.34 11.15
N VAL A 702 -19.58 -12.15 10.61
CA VAL A 702 -19.88 -11.93 9.19
C VAL A 702 -18.68 -11.23 8.58
N TRP A 703 -18.03 -11.90 7.63
CA TRP A 703 -16.80 -11.46 6.98
C TRP A 703 -17.08 -11.10 5.52
N GLY A 704 -16.75 -9.87 5.12
CA GLY A 704 -16.89 -9.39 3.75
C GLY A 704 -16.00 -10.11 2.72
N CYS A 705 -16.12 -9.72 1.45
CA CYS A 705 -15.26 -10.22 0.38
C CYS A 705 -13.83 -9.68 0.44
N GLY A 706 -13.59 -8.57 1.15
CA GLY A 706 -12.29 -7.88 1.20
C GLY A 706 -12.16 -6.72 0.20
N ASN A 707 -13.26 -6.31 -0.43
CA ASN A 707 -13.36 -5.04 -1.15
C ASN A 707 -14.06 -4.02 -0.25
N SER A 708 -13.34 -2.98 0.19
CA SER A 708 -13.80 -2.10 1.26
C SER A 708 -15.10 -1.34 0.95
N GLU A 709 -15.40 -1.07 -0.33
CA GLU A 709 -16.69 -0.47 -0.76
C GLU A 709 -17.82 -1.51 -0.75
N LYS A 710 -17.58 -2.69 -1.32
CA LYS A 710 -18.58 -3.76 -1.40
C LYS A 710 -18.92 -4.35 -0.04
N ASP A 711 -17.95 -4.42 0.86
CA ASP A 711 -18.15 -4.80 2.25
C ASP A 711 -18.97 -3.74 3.01
N THR A 712 -18.80 -2.46 2.67
CA THR A 712 -19.62 -1.37 3.21
C THR A 712 -21.07 -1.45 2.72
N GLU A 713 -21.32 -1.85 1.48
CA GLU A 713 -22.68 -2.13 0.98
C GLU A 713 -23.28 -3.33 1.73
N THR A 714 -22.57 -4.47 1.69
CA THR A 714 -23.10 -5.78 2.11
C THR A 714 -23.31 -5.89 3.61
N LEU A 715 -22.36 -5.45 4.44
CA LEU A 715 -22.47 -5.59 5.90
C LEU A 715 -23.56 -4.68 6.50
N ARG A 716 -23.88 -3.56 5.84
CA ARG A 716 -24.98 -2.66 6.24
C ARG A 716 -26.34 -3.22 5.87
N GLU A 717 -26.43 -3.90 4.73
CA GLU A 717 -27.64 -4.63 4.32
C GLU A 717 -27.89 -5.85 5.24
N VAL A 718 -26.84 -6.64 5.55
CA VAL A 718 -26.91 -7.71 6.57
C VAL A 718 -27.45 -7.17 7.90
N THR A 719 -26.85 -6.08 8.40
CA THR A 719 -27.26 -5.45 9.67
C THR A 719 -28.74 -5.03 9.64
N SER A 720 -29.23 -4.55 8.50
CA SER A 720 -30.62 -4.12 8.32
C SER A 720 -31.62 -5.28 8.29
N LEU A 721 -31.20 -6.49 7.90
CA LEU A 721 -32.05 -7.68 7.80
C LEU A 721 -32.14 -8.51 9.10
N ILE A 722 -31.13 -8.45 9.97
CA ILE A 722 -31.02 -9.32 11.17
C ILE A 722 -31.67 -8.76 12.44
N GLY A 723 -32.08 -7.49 12.44
CA GLY A 723 -32.72 -6.83 13.58
C GLY A 723 -31.84 -6.81 14.83
N ASP A 724 -32.36 -7.29 15.96
CA ASP A 724 -31.66 -7.24 17.26
C ASP A 724 -30.57 -8.32 17.46
N LYS A 725 -30.39 -9.28 16.51
CA LYS A 725 -29.34 -10.31 16.60
C LYS A 725 -27.94 -9.68 16.46
N LYS A 726 -27.07 -9.88 17.44
CA LYS A 726 -25.70 -9.34 17.49
C LYS A 726 -24.69 -10.30 16.85
N VAL A 727 -24.39 -10.06 15.58
CA VAL A 727 -23.18 -10.61 14.92
C VAL A 727 -21.95 -9.74 15.17
N CYS A 728 -20.76 -10.30 14.93
CA CYS A 728 -19.52 -9.52 14.80
C CYS A 728 -19.29 -9.14 13.33
N LEU A 729 -18.97 -7.88 13.04
CA LEU A 729 -18.75 -7.38 11.67
C LEU A 729 -17.26 -7.33 11.31
N ALA A 730 -16.90 -7.85 10.14
CA ALA A 730 -15.52 -7.91 9.63
C ALA A 730 -15.45 -7.83 8.09
N PRO A 731 -14.33 -7.41 7.48
CA PRO A 731 -13.23 -6.66 8.07
C PRO A 731 -13.53 -5.14 8.10
N LEU A 732 -13.05 -4.44 9.12
CA LEU A 732 -12.97 -2.97 9.12
C LEU A 732 -11.53 -2.55 8.86
N GLU A 733 -11.31 -1.66 7.90
CA GLU A 733 -10.02 -1.18 7.42
C GLU A 733 -9.99 0.36 7.39
N ASP A 734 -8.83 0.98 7.21
CA ASP A 734 -8.66 2.45 7.10
C ASP A 734 -9.56 3.10 6.03
N ALA A 735 -9.93 2.35 4.99
CA ALA A 735 -10.84 2.79 3.93
C ALA A 735 -12.32 2.85 4.38
N ASN A 736 -12.82 1.87 5.15
CA ASN A 736 -14.25 1.69 5.43
C ASN A 736 -14.66 1.85 6.91
N TYR A 737 -13.71 1.99 7.85
CA TYR A 737 -13.97 2.03 9.29
C TYR A 737 -15.03 3.05 9.71
N ARG A 738 -15.15 4.18 9.00
CA ARG A 738 -16.17 5.22 9.29
C ARG A 738 -17.59 4.72 9.05
N ALA A 739 -17.83 4.00 7.94
CA ALA A 739 -19.16 3.58 7.54
C ALA A 739 -19.60 2.31 8.28
N ILE A 740 -18.71 1.33 8.39
CA ILE A 740 -19.00 0.10 9.13
C ILE A 740 -18.96 0.35 10.64
N GLY A 741 -17.99 1.12 11.16
CA GLY A 741 -17.91 1.48 12.57
C GLY A 741 -19.13 2.27 13.07
N ALA A 742 -19.62 3.25 12.29
CA ALA A 742 -20.86 3.96 12.63
C ALA A 742 -22.10 3.03 12.59
N THR A 743 -22.12 2.05 11.68
CA THR A 743 -23.18 1.03 11.62
C THR A 743 -23.10 0.10 12.84
N ALA A 744 -21.91 -0.37 13.20
CA ALA A 744 -21.67 -1.19 14.37
C ALA A 744 -21.99 -0.46 15.68
N MET A 745 -21.73 0.85 15.78
CA MET A 745 -22.19 1.69 16.90
C MET A 745 -23.72 1.79 16.97
N ALA A 746 -24.39 2.08 15.85
CA ALA A 746 -25.84 2.26 15.80
C ALA A 746 -26.61 0.99 16.21
N PHE A 747 -26.11 -0.18 15.82
CA PHE A 747 -26.73 -1.48 16.12
C PHE A 747 -26.02 -2.26 17.24
N GLN A 748 -25.01 -1.67 17.90
CA GLN A 748 -24.24 -2.27 19.00
C GLN A 748 -23.60 -3.63 18.67
N HIS A 749 -22.96 -3.74 17.51
CA HIS A 749 -22.20 -4.92 17.11
C HIS A 749 -20.75 -4.88 17.60
N PRO A 750 -20.17 -6.01 18.06
CA PRO A 750 -18.73 -6.18 18.06
C PRO A 750 -18.16 -6.15 16.64
N MET A 751 -16.89 -5.80 16.48
CA MET A 751 -16.27 -5.64 15.17
C MET A 751 -14.78 -6.01 15.12
N VAL A 752 -14.28 -6.34 13.93
CA VAL A 752 -12.88 -6.71 13.68
C VAL A 752 -12.15 -5.58 12.95
N ALA A 753 -11.22 -4.92 13.65
CA ALA A 753 -10.27 -3.97 13.09
C ALA A 753 -9.13 -4.73 12.38
N ALA A 754 -9.20 -4.85 11.06
CA ALA A 754 -8.22 -5.53 10.23
C ALA A 754 -7.10 -4.58 9.81
N SER A 755 -5.86 -5.03 9.93
CA SER A 755 -4.67 -4.27 9.55
C SER A 755 -3.58 -5.20 8.98
N PRO A 756 -2.75 -4.73 8.03
CA PRO A 756 -1.53 -5.44 7.64
C PRO A 756 -0.60 -5.65 8.84
N ILE A 757 0.34 -6.60 8.73
CA ILE A 757 1.24 -7.11 9.79
C ILE A 757 2.21 -6.01 10.33
N ASP A 758 1.68 -5.01 11.04
CA ASP A 758 2.41 -3.94 11.70
C ASP A 758 1.65 -3.40 12.93
N VAL A 759 2.37 -3.34 14.06
CA VAL A 759 1.85 -2.93 15.38
C VAL A 759 1.30 -1.49 15.38
N ASN A 760 1.87 -0.60 14.57
CA ASN A 760 1.46 0.81 14.51
C ASN A 760 0.17 0.96 13.69
N LEU A 761 -0.03 0.17 12.64
CA LEU A 761 -1.27 0.17 11.85
C LEU A 761 -2.45 -0.36 12.67
N ALA A 762 -2.27 -1.49 13.36
CA ALA A 762 -3.28 -2.00 14.31
C ALA A 762 -3.63 -0.95 15.38
N LYS A 763 -2.62 -0.30 15.97
CA LYS A 763 -2.81 0.79 16.93
C LYS A 763 -3.52 2.01 16.34
N GLN A 764 -3.15 2.41 15.12
CA GLN A 764 -3.75 3.56 14.43
C GLN A 764 -5.23 3.33 14.15
N LEU A 765 -5.60 2.14 13.65
CA LEU A 765 -7.00 1.82 13.35
C LEU A 765 -7.87 1.81 14.61
N ASN A 766 -7.37 1.28 15.74
CA ASN A 766 -8.07 1.35 17.02
C ASN A 766 -8.22 2.79 17.53
N ILE A 767 -7.22 3.67 17.30
CA ILE A 767 -7.34 5.11 17.58
C ILE A 767 -8.39 5.78 16.68
N LEU A 768 -8.47 5.40 15.40
CA LEU A 768 -9.46 5.94 14.46
C LEU A 768 -10.90 5.51 14.80
N LEU A 769 -11.09 4.26 15.25
CA LEU A 769 -12.36 3.76 15.78
C LEU A 769 -12.76 4.46 17.09
N GLU A 770 -11.85 4.60 18.04
CA GLU A 770 -12.12 5.31 19.30
C GLU A 770 -12.48 6.80 19.06
N ASN A 771 -11.79 7.46 18.14
CA ASN A 771 -12.10 8.85 17.71
C ASN A 771 -13.46 8.98 16.98
N LEU A 772 -13.98 7.89 16.40
CA LEU A 772 -15.33 7.83 15.84
C LEU A 772 -16.41 7.68 16.94
N GLY A 773 -16.01 7.32 18.16
CA GLY A 773 -16.88 7.01 19.30
C GLY A 773 -17.11 5.52 19.53
N VAL A 774 -16.38 4.63 18.84
CA VAL A 774 -16.47 3.19 19.03
C VAL A 774 -15.85 2.79 20.38
N PRO A 775 -16.56 2.09 21.27
CA PRO A 775 -15.96 1.56 22.49
C PRO A 775 -14.93 0.47 22.18
N LEU A 776 -13.70 0.58 22.67
CA LEU A 776 -12.69 -0.48 22.47
C LEU A 776 -13.06 -1.82 23.16
N GLY A 777 -14.09 -1.86 24.01
CA GLY A 777 -14.69 -3.10 24.52
C GLY A 777 -15.63 -3.82 23.54
N THR A 778 -15.81 -3.29 22.33
CA THR A 778 -16.53 -3.94 21.22
C THR A 778 -15.64 -4.15 19.99
N VAL A 779 -14.32 -4.04 20.15
CA VAL A 779 -13.35 -4.17 19.05
C VAL A 779 -12.44 -5.35 19.33
N MET A 780 -12.22 -6.20 18.32
CA MET A 780 -11.10 -7.15 18.23
C MET A 780 -10.20 -6.72 17.07
N MET A 781 -8.94 -7.16 17.03
CA MET A 781 -8.03 -6.85 15.92
C MET A 781 -7.66 -8.09 15.09
N ASP A 782 -7.61 -7.96 13.77
CA ASP A 782 -6.95 -8.91 12.86
C ASP A 782 -5.63 -8.29 12.36
N PRO A 783 -4.46 -8.80 12.80
CA PRO A 783 -3.15 -8.33 12.32
C PRO A 783 -2.74 -8.92 10.96
N SER A 784 -3.68 -9.58 10.24
CA SER A 784 -3.51 -10.34 9.00
C SER A 784 -2.64 -11.58 9.15
N VAL A 785 -3.27 -12.75 9.33
CA VAL A 785 -2.55 -14.01 9.53
C VAL A 785 -1.83 -14.50 8.27
N GLY A 786 -0.56 -14.89 8.42
CA GLY A 786 0.16 -15.77 7.48
C GLY A 786 0.11 -17.24 7.91
N ALA A 787 -0.13 -18.14 6.97
CA ALA A 787 -0.17 -19.59 7.22
C ALA A 787 1.23 -20.18 7.48
N LEU A 788 1.29 -21.39 8.05
CA LEU A 788 2.55 -22.12 8.27
C LEU A 788 3.37 -22.23 6.96
N GLY A 789 4.58 -21.67 6.96
CA GLY A 789 5.47 -21.58 5.78
C GLY A 789 5.27 -20.33 4.90
N TYR A 790 4.20 -19.56 5.13
CA TYR A 790 3.78 -18.39 4.36
C TYR A 790 3.70 -17.13 5.25
N GLY A 791 4.78 -16.83 5.97
CA GLY A 791 4.91 -15.59 6.76
C GLY A 791 4.26 -15.63 8.16
N ILE A 792 3.91 -16.81 8.66
CA ILE A 792 3.44 -17.02 10.04
C ILE A 792 4.37 -16.38 11.09
N GLU A 793 5.68 -16.35 10.84
CA GLU A 793 6.69 -15.81 11.72
C GLU A 793 6.60 -14.27 11.89
N TYR A 794 6.15 -13.55 10.85
CA TYR A 794 5.88 -12.12 10.94
C TYR A 794 4.61 -11.87 11.77
N THR A 795 3.56 -12.65 11.51
CA THR A 795 2.28 -12.60 12.24
C THR A 795 2.50 -12.83 13.73
N TYR A 796 3.15 -13.95 14.06
CA TYR A 796 3.51 -14.37 15.42
C TYR A 796 4.32 -13.27 16.14
N SER A 797 5.36 -12.75 15.49
CA SER A 797 6.20 -11.67 16.05
C SER A 797 5.45 -10.34 16.26
N VAL A 798 4.45 -10.03 15.44
CA VAL A 798 3.61 -8.83 15.59
C VAL A 798 2.56 -9.02 16.69
N MET A 799 1.92 -10.19 16.77
CA MET A 799 1.00 -10.56 17.85
C MET A 799 1.70 -10.55 19.22
N GLU A 800 2.89 -11.15 19.36
CA GLU A 800 3.67 -11.07 20.60
C GLU A 800 4.01 -9.61 20.97
N ARG A 801 4.41 -8.77 20.01
CA ARG A 801 4.70 -7.35 20.27
C ARG A 801 3.47 -6.56 20.70
N ILE A 802 2.30 -6.84 20.11
CA ILE A 802 1.01 -6.28 20.52
C ILE A 802 0.69 -6.70 21.96
N ARG A 803 0.76 -8.01 22.23
CA ARG A 803 0.50 -8.63 23.53
C ARG A 803 1.38 -8.07 24.64
N ILE A 804 2.69 -7.94 24.39
CA ILE A 804 3.66 -7.37 25.33
C ILE A 804 3.40 -5.88 25.58
N ALA A 805 3.09 -5.09 24.55
CA ALA A 805 2.76 -3.67 24.72
C ALA A 805 1.46 -3.47 25.52
N ALA A 806 0.43 -4.26 25.23
CA ALA A 806 -0.85 -4.23 25.94
C ALA A 806 -0.70 -4.58 27.44
N LEU A 807 0.06 -5.62 27.76
CA LEU A 807 0.18 -6.15 29.13
C LEU A 807 1.27 -5.49 29.98
N THR A 808 2.43 -5.13 29.42
CA THR A 808 3.57 -4.61 30.20
C THR A 808 3.71 -3.09 30.16
N GLN A 809 3.36 -2.46 29.02
CA GLN A 809 3.46 -1.01 28.81
C GLN A 809 2.13 -0.28 29.04
N LYS A 810 1.06 -1.05 29.34
CA LYS A 810 -0.33 -0.59 29.44
C LYS A 810 -0.78 0.21 28.21
N ASP A 811 -0.45 -0.26 27.00
CA ASP A 811 -0.90 0.38 25.76
C ASP A 811 -2.39 0.13 25.53
N GLU A 812 -3.23 1.03 26.06
CA GLU A 812 -4.69 0.90 26.06
C GLU A 812 -5.30 0.75 24.66
N LYS A 813 -4.58 1.12 23.58
CA LYS A 813 -5.07 0.97 22.19
C LYS A 813 -4.70 -0.37 21.56
N LEU A 814 -3.87 -1.18 22.26
CA LEU A 814 -3.52 -2.56 21.91
C LEU A 814 -4.15 -3.59 22.87
N GLN A 815 -4.78 -3.14 23.97
CA GLN A 815 -5.54 -3.97 24.92
C GLN A 815 -6.91 -4.43 24.39
N VAL A 816 -6.96 -4.98 23.18
CA VAL A 816 -8.16 -5.62 22.61
C VAL A 816 -7.84 -7.05 22.19
N PRO A 817 -8.81 -7.99 22.19
CA PRO A 817 -8.55 -9.36 21.78
C PRO A 817 -8.08 -9.45 20.32
N ILE A 818 -7.28 -10.46 20.02
CA ILE A 818 -6.80 -10.73 18.67
C ILE A 818 -7.65 -11.85 18.06
N ILE A 819 -8.13 -11.63 16.83
CA ILE A 819 -8.81 -12.63 16.01
C ILE A 819 -7.93 -13.01 14.81
N CYS A 820 -7.89 -14.30 14.52
CA CYS A 820 -6.97 -14.91 13.57
C CYS A 820 -7.76 -15.65 12.49
N ASN A 821 -7.99 -15.02 11.33
CA ASN A 821 -8.60 -15.70 10.19
C ASN A 821 -7.56 -16.53 9.42
N LEU A 822 -7.31 -17.74 9.93
CA LEU A 822 -6.22 -18.62 9.47
C LEU A 822 -6.69 -19.70 8.48
N GLY A 823 -7.93 -20.21 8.62
CA GLY A 823 -8.45 -21.27 7.75
C GLY A 823 -8.47 -20.86 6.27
N ARG A 824 -8.78 -19.60 5.97
CA ARG A 824 -8.72 -19.07 4.60
C ARG A 824 -7.32 -18.99 4.01
N GLU A 825 -6.27 -18.91 4.84
CA GLU A 825 -4.88 -18.77 4.36
C GLU A 825 -4.16 -20.11 4.33
N VAL A 826 -4.41 -20.99 5.32
CA VAL A 826 -3.90 -22.37 5.31
C VAL A 826 -4.44 -23.14 4.10
N TRP A 827 -5.73 -23.04 3.82
CA TRP A 827 -6.34 -23.76 2.69
C TRP A 827 -6.14 -23.10 1.32
N LYS A 828 -5.31 -22.05 1.24
CA LYS A 828 -4.68 -21.55 -0.01
C LYS A 828 -3.23 -22.05 -0.19
N ALA A 829 -2.60 -22.61 0.84
CA ALA A 829 -1.21 -23.04 0.78
C ALA A 829 -1.03 -24.18 -0.24
N LYS A 830 0.08 -24.18 -0.97
CA LYS A 830 0.32 -25.17 -2.03
C LYS A 830 0.34 -26.61 -1.47
N GLU A 831 0.91 -26.78 -0.29
CA GLU A 831 1.17 -28.06 0.36
C GLU A 831 -0.11 -28.84 0.67
N VAL A 832 -1.24 -28.16 0.98
CA VAL A 832 -2.52 -28.85 1.24
C VAL A 832 -3.23 -29.29 -0.05
N GLY A 833 -2.92 -28.66 -1.18
CA GLY A 833 -3.41 -29.02 -2.51
C GLY A 833 -2.52 -30.01 -3.28
N LEU A 834 -1.28 -30.22 -2.83
CA LEU A 834 -0.41 -31.26 -3.40
C LEU A 834 -0.89 -32.67 -3.00
N PRO A 835 -0.78 -33.68 -3.89
CA PRO A 835 -1.21 -35.05 -3.61
C PRO A 835 -0.36 -35.74 -2.52
N THR A 836 -0.77 -36.94 -2.11
CA THR A 836 0.03 -37.81 -1.23
C THR A 836 1.30 -38.29 -1.94
N ASP A 837 2.47 -38.08 -1.31
CA ASP A 837 3.78 -38.52 -1.82
C ASP A 837 4.73 -38.95 -0.68
N GLU A 838 5.89 -39.55 -1.03
CA GLU A 838 6.85 -40.10 -0.05
C GLU A 838 7.59 -39.03 0.76
N MET A 839 7.73 -37.81 0.25
CA MET A 839 8.47 -36.71 0.87
C MET A 839 7.58 -35.85 1.78
N LEU A 840 6.35 -35.56 1.35
CA LEU A 840 5.40 -34.72 2.08
C LEU A 840 4.35 -35.53 2.87
N GLY A 841 4.28 -36.84 2.67
CA GLY A 841 3.34 -37.75 3.32
C GLY A 841 1.91 -37.65 2.78
N ASP A 842 0.94 -38.06 3.60
CA ASP A 842 -0.48 -38.04 3.26
C ASP A 842 -1.07 -36.62 3.19
N GLN A 843 -1.88 -36.34 2.16
CA GLN A 843 -2.47 -35.03 1.89
C GLN A 843 -3.51 -34.59 2.92
N GLU A 844 -4.43 -35.47 3.35
CA GLU A 844 -5.45 -35.11 4.35
C GLU A 844 -4.77 -34.81 5.69
N SER A 845 -3.90 -35.72 6.12
CA SER A 845 -3.09 -35.58 7.34
C SER A 845 -2.25 -34.30 7.32
N ARG A 846 -1.62 -33.97 6.19
CA ARG A 846 -0.83 -32.75 6.01
C ARG A 846 -1.71 -31.50 6.11
N GLY A 847 -2.87 -31.47 5.48
CA GLY A 847 -3.82 -30.36 5.57
C GLY A 847 -4.32 -30.11 7.00
N ILE A 848 -4.75 -31.17 7.69
CA ILE A 848 -5.17 -31.14 9.10
C ILE A 848 -4.05 -30.59 9.99
N MET A 849 -2.84 -31.13 9.86
CA MET A 849 -1.70 -30.72 10.68
C MET A 849 -1.27 -29.27 10.40
N MET A 850 -1.28 -28.82 9.13
CA MET A 850 -0.94 -27.43 8.80
C MET A 850 -1.93 -26.44 9.42
N GLU A 851 -3.23 -26.76 9.45
CA GLU A 851 -4.24 -25.89 10.06
C GLU A 851 -4.14 -25.89 11.59
N ALA A 852 -4.02 -27.07 12.22
CA ALA A 852 -3.87 -27.20 13.66
C ALA A 852 -2.55 -26.60 14.20
N ILE A 853 -1.43 -26.73 13.48
CA ILE A 853 -0.15 -26.09 13.84
C ILE A 853 -0.27 -24.56 13.69
N THR A 854 -0.85 -24.06 12.60
CA THR A 854 -1.05 -22.62 12.41
C THR A 854 -1.91 -22.05 13.55
N ALA A 855 -3.01 -22.73 13.90
CA ALA A 855 -3.88 -22.38 15.01
C ALA A 855 -3.16 -22.40 16.37
N SER A 856 -2.34 -23.42 16.63
CA SER A 856 -1.51 -23.53 17.84
C SER A 856 -0.48 -22.39 17.96
N CYS A 857 0.16 -22.00 16.84
CA CYS A 857 1.06 -20.85 16.81
C CYS A 857 0.33 -19.53 17.10
N MET A 858 -0.88 -19.34 16.57
CA MET A 858 -1.68 -18.15 16.87
C MET A 858 -2.14 -18.11 18.33
N LEU A 859 -2.55 -19.24 18.92
CA LEU A 859 -2.85 -19.35 20.34
C LEU A 859 -1.64 -18.95 21.22
N MET A 860 -0.45 -19.46 20.91
CA MET A 860 0.78 -19.15 21.65
C MET A 860 1.21 -17.67 21.53
N ALA A 861 0.92 -17.01 20.40
CA ALA A 861 1.13 -15.57 20.24
C ALA A 861 -0.02 -14.71 20.85
N GLY A 862 -1.11 -15.35 21.29
CA GLY A 862 -2.24 -14.71 21.93
C GLY A 862 -3.34 -14.30 20.95
N GLY A 863 -3.83 -15.22 20.13
CA GLY A 863 -5.13 -15.13 19.47
C GLY A 863 -6.23 -15.67 20.37
N GLU A 864 -7.25 -14.86 20.65
CA GLU A 864 -8.43 -15.27 21.44
C GLU A 864 -9.59 -15.79 20.59
N VAL A 865 -9.60 -15.51 19.28
CA VAL A 865 -10.58 -16.09 18.33
C VAL A 865 -9.84 -16.64 17.12
N LEU A 866 -10.08 -17.90 16.76
CA LEU A 866 -9.54 -18.54 15.57
C LEU A 866 -10.68 -18.85 14.60
N ILE A 867 -10.52 -18.51 13.32
CA ILE A 867 -11.44 -18.96 12.26
C ILE A 867 -10.77 -20.07 11.47
N MET A 868 -11.40 -21.24 11.44
CA MET A 868 -10.87 -22.49 10.91
C MET A 868 -11.89 -23.19 10.00
N ARG A 869 -11.45 -24.14 9.17
CA ARG A 869 -12.29 -24.88 8.21
C ARG A 869 -12.41 -26.36 8.53
N HIS A 870 -11.30 -27.08 8.74
CA HIS A 870 -11.34 -28.54 8.74
C HIS A 870 -11.81 -29.12 10.09
N PRO A 871 -12.88 -29.96 10.15
CA PRO A 871 -13.43 -30.46 11.42
C PRO A 871 -12.41 -31.18 12.31
N LYS A 872 -11.59 -32.07 11.73
CA LYS A 872 -10.50 -32.76 12.46
C LYS A 872 -9.42 -31.79 13.00
N ALA A 873 -9.10 -30.70 12.29
CA ALA A 873 -8.12 -29.72 12.75
C ALA A 873 -8.68 -28.83 13.88
N VAL A 874 -9.96 -28.47 13.79
CA VAL A 874 -10.71 -27.82 14.88
C VAL A 874 -10.67 -28.68 16.13
N ASN A 875 -11.03 -29.96 16.05
CA ASN A 875 -11.00 -30.87 17.20
C ASN A 875 -9.59 -31.08 17.75
N MET A 876 -8.57 -31.19 16.90
CA MET A 876 -7.15 -31.27 17.30
C MET A 876 -6.65 -30.00 17.98
N THR A 877 -7.25 -28.83 17.71
CA THR A 877 -6.92 -27.55 18.35
C THR A 877 -7.74 -27.30 19.62
N LYS A 878 -8.87 -28.01 19.81
CA LYS A 878 -9.68 -27.99 21.04
C LYS A 878 -9.13 -28.89 22.16
N ALA A 879 -8.21 -29.81 21.83
CA ALA A 879 -7.66 -30.85 22.71
C ALA A 879 -6.32 -30.45 23.35
#